data_AF-A0A7K1TFQ3-F1
#
_entry.id   AF-A0A7K1TFQ3-F1
#
_cell.length_a   1.000
_cell.length_b   1.000
_cell.length_c   1.000
_cell.angle_alpha   90.00
_cell.angle_beta   90.00
_cell.angle_gamma   90.00
#
_symmetry.space_group_name_H-M   'P 1'
#
loop_
_entity.id
_entity.type
_entity.pdbx_description
1 polymer ?
#
loop_
_entity_poly.entity_id
_entity_poly.type
_entity_poly.pdbx_seq_one_letter_code
_entity_poly.pdbx_strand_id
1 'polypeptide(L)'
;MVLSWSFNKFNGVTYCFWLLVALFSLTSISIQAQPAIFHNSPAVQPGEALSLQGQFGASAQAYLAVGTSTTGQRLPILVQSSGHLIAQVPTGIASDLYQVWVLDAGQRSASVYVNQAHGLHFDSPEITPGGNIRLFGRNLQLTGTTPQVRFVAQNGSSGGGTAQVQPYDAYSMLITAPTSLVPGQVYNVYVSNGRGGTAGETLVGQSLTAITAGTDYFQLGVAWGAKFDFYKNVYNVRTDARLSKKAVGDGVTNDLAAIQAAVDKASADGGGVVFIPAGTYKLALNAGGGLYMRNRVVVQGAGKNLTILRFGYGSEAAGWSPDGHWGLLWESPKQAGLADLALLNVDNTGSFYNNMAGNGTELFMQRIRFDMNLGSWLSWNNSDKIVISNSEFTQGVDAKAGYRGPLQINGTKNFVVAHNSFTYAVDGLNLNTTNRGVFEDNKVYRDGSARWPEALNLVNHVLIMNFAEDVAVLNNLFKVINGPAQNINDGETIIAEGGGGYGARIDEDAGTATATTPTTLQDNSKNWPAMIQHPVVAIVRGPGMGQWRRIASRTSTTLTVDQPWTVTPQAGSRYAIFNWGARSWIIQGNTLEGNRRGITFYQNATADIAIVNNTLTNSGSIDLTPWQMDNSPAGVPQEFLPVYDTQITGNNVADIDGSNGVFIGVHTIQYLQPRSFGTSVIGVEVRRNTLTAHQPNVPAVVDANFPEGYINDLHFQPGSSNYIDEQTPAILGTIFQDNTAINCDNAVHLNSGAYNTLVCNTKLVNSPNLIEDIKFNAITHGSVSTASCPTSAPTASALPPVADPKTNPVVPHNTSGTRLMPLTGSDPNPNGWVVGFNLRTLPPTTQGVIYLNGSPAKTQDWVPTSQANALTFQPANNYTGQVVFTYTATNDQSLISSAVPFTVPVANPLPVALTQFDAKMQGLDALLTWQTASEVNNDFFEIERSTDASTFATVGRVTAKGTASSYSFTDTGIGSQLQGIVYYRLRQVDLDGTTTYSPTQAVTLTKVATTVQAYPNPTTSELTVRLPSAGAKLIIYTAAGQQIMETSTITAEQTIDVRKLPAGVYLLRIKPTQGPDNQVSFVKEAS
;
A
#
# COMPACT_ATOMS: atom_id res chain seq x y z
N MET A 1 15.56 65.62 28.71
CA MET A 1 14.85 66.82 28.24
C MET A 1 13.45 66.40 27.82
N VAL A 2 12.31 66.84 28.35
CA VAL A 2 11.84 67.73 29.44
C VAL A 2 10.40 67.21 29.70
N LEU A 3 10.02 66.69 30.89
CA LEU A 3 9.37 67.40 32.04
C LEU A 3 8.16 68.26 31.59
N SER A 4 7.03 68.43 32.27
CA SER A 4 6.55 68.30 33.66
C SER A 4 5.04 68.68 33.60
N TRP A 5 4.15 68.28 34.51
CA TRP A 5 3.79 69.05 35.71
C TRP A 5 2.78 68.31 36.59
N SER A 6 2.71 68.77 37.84
CA SER A 6 2.29 68.09 39.05
C SER A 6 1.17 68.83 39.81
N PHE A 7 0.26 68.03 40.40
CA PHE A 7 -0.34 68.07 41.75
C PHE A 7 -1.12 69.25 42.38
N ASN A 8 -2.24 68.81 43.03
CA ASN A 8 -2.83 69.18 44.35
C ASN A 8 -3.68 70.48 44.46
N LYS A 9 -4.77 70.56 45.25
CA LYS A 9 -5.38 69.75 46.35
C LYS A 9 -6.79 70.32 46.65
N PHE A 10 -7.75 69.54 47.17
CA PHE A 10 -8.53 69.82 48.41
C PHE A 10 -9.58 68.71 48.77
N ASN A 11 -9.39 68.17 49.97
CA ASN A 11 -10.25 67.49 50.98
C ASN A 11 -11.65 66.89 50.69
N GLY A 12 -11.83 65.65 51.21
CA GLY A 12 -13.10 65.07 51.64
C GLY A 12 -12.90 63.67 52.26
N VAL A 13 -12.78 63.57 53.59
CA VAL A 13 -12.55 62.32 54.35
C VAL A 13 -13.82 61.95 55.14
N THR A 14 -14.09 60.65 55.24
CA THR A 14 -15.08 59.95 56.12
C THR A 14 -16.54 59.88 55.63
N TYR A 15 -16.82 59.02 54.63
CA TYR A 15 -18.07 58.21 54.52
C TYR A 15 -18.03 57.15 53.38
N CYS A 16 -16.87 56.68 52.94
CA CYS A 16 -16.75 55.64 51.90
C CYS A 16 -16.02 54.35 52.34
N PHE A 17 -15.82 54.15 53.64
CA PHE A 17 -15.15 52.95 54.16
C PHE A 17 -16.09 51.73 54.33
N TRP A 18 -17.41 51.93 54.14
CA TRP A 18 -18.42 50.85 54.15
C TRP A 18 -19.12 50.62 52.80
N LEU A 19 -18.75 51.35 51.74
CA LEU A 19 -19.22 51.08 50.37
C LEU A 19 -18.17 50.40 49.47
N LEU A 20 -16.88 50.43 49.86
CA LEU A 20 -15.79 49.75 49.13
C LEU A 20 -15.61 48.28 49.52
N VAL A 21 -16.24 47.82 50.61
CA VAL A 21 -16.23 46.40 51.04
C VAL A 21 -17.46 45.64 50.53
N ALA A 22 -18.49 46.34 50.01
CA ALA A 22 -19.71 45.73 49.46
C ALA A 22 -19.73 45.63 47.91
N LEU A 23 -18.66 46.07 47.23
CA LEU A 23 -18.50 45.99 45.77
C LEU A 23 -17.38 45.00 45.33
N PHE A 24 -16.74 44.32 46.27
CA PHE A 24 -15.86 43.16 46.03
C PHE A 24 -16.55 41.80 46.26
N SER A 25 -17.88 41.78 46.18
CA SER A 25 -18.67 40.57 45.93
C SER A 25 -19.18 40.55 44.49
N LEU A 26 -18.32 40.95 43.55
CA LEU A 26 -18.53 40.68 42.13
C LEU A 26 -17.71 39.45 41.79
N THR A 27 -18.45 38.35 41.62
CA THR A 27 -18.11 37.13 40.88
C THR A 27 -16.78 37.26 40.14
N SER A 28 -15.79 36.46 40.55
CA SER A 28 -14.69 36.08 39.67
C SER A 28 -15.32 35.54 38.38
N ILE A 29 -15.43 36.39 37.35
CA ILE A 29 -15.72 35.94 36.00
C ILE A 29 -14.46 35.18 35.60
N SER A 30 -14.45 33.88 35.86
CA SER A 30 -13.51 32.98 35.23
C SER A 30 -13.80 33.09 33.73
N ILE A 31 -12.93 33.77 32.99
CA ILE A 31 -12.94 33.70 31.54
C ILE A 31 -12.62 32.23 31.23
N GLN A 32 -13.67 31.45 30.94
CA GLN A 32 -13.55 30.04 30.65
C GLN A 32 -12.76 29.90 29.34
N ALA A 33 -11.75 29.02 29.34
CA ALA A 33 -10.93 28.82 28.16
C ALA A 33 -11.79 28.31 26.99
N GLN A 34 -11.59 28.87 25.80
CA GLN A 34 -12.34 28.50 24.61
C GLN A 34 -12.12 27.00 24.30
N PRO A 35 -13.17 26.22 24.02
CA PRO A 35 -13.01 24.82 23.67
C PRO A 35 -12.32 24.67 22.32
N ALA A 36 -11.47 23.65 22.20
CA ALA A 36 -10.69 23.39 20.99
C ALA A 36 -10.59 21.89 20.71
N ILE A 37 -10.60 21.51 19.44
CA ILE A 37 -10.25 20.16 18.97
C ILE A 37 -8.94 20.30 18.22
N PHE A 38 -7.98 19.42 18.50
CA PHE A 38 -6.72 19.40 17.78
C PHE A 38 -6.27 17.98 17.37
N HIS A 39 -7.05 16.95 17.73
CA HIS A 39 -6.90 15.57 17.27
C HIS A 39 -8.29 14.96 17.02
N ASN A 40 -8.42 14.22 15.91
CA ASN A 40 -9.68 13.57 15.53
C ASN A 40 -9.44 12.38 14.61
N SER A 41 -10.38 11.43 14.58
CA SER A 41 -10.33 10.32 13.61
C SER A 41 -10.22 10.87 12.18
N PRO A 42 -9.23 10.44 11.37
CA PRO A 42 -9.06 11.00 10.04
C PRO A 42 -10.11 10.51 9.04
N ALA A 43 -10.67 9.31 9.26
CA ALA A 43 -11.65 8.70 8.37
C ALA A 43 -12.74 7.97 9.18
N VAL A 44 -14.01 8.21 8.86
CA VAL A 44 -15.18 7.52 9.45
C VAL A 44 -16.32 7.36 8.44
N GLN A 45 -17.01 6.23 8.49
CA GLN A 45 -18.23 5.92 7.75
C GLN A 45 -19.48 6.20 8.59
N PRO A 46 -20.66 6.36 7.97
CA PRO A 46 -21.92 6.35 8.70
C PRO A 46 -22.00 5.14 9.63
N GLY A 47 -22.35 5.36 10.90
CA GLY A 47 -22.39 4.28 11.91
C GLY A 47 -21.05 3.92 12.54
N GLU A 48 -19.96 4.60 12.22
CA GLU A 48 -18.68 4.39 12.91
C GLU A 48 -18.46 5.31 14.11
N ALA A 49 -17.58 4.89 15.01
CA ALA A 49 -17.07 5.73 16.07
C ALA A 49 -16.13 6.82 15.52
N LEU A 50 -16.19 8.00 16.14
CA LEU A 50 -15.38 9.17 15.86
C LEU A 50 -14.73 9.61 17.18
N SER A 51 -13.41 9.53 17.26
CA SER A 51 -12.65 10.07 18.39
C SER A 51 -12.39 11.56 18.19
N LEU A 52 -12.56 12.36 19.25
CA LEU A 52 -12.20 13.77 19.32
C LEU A 52 -11.38 14.01 20.59
N GLN A 53 -10.24 14.67 20.43
CA GLN A 53 -9.36 15.03 21.53
C GLN A 53 -8.98 16.51 21.44
N GLY A 54 -8.93 17.16 22.60
CA GLY A 54 -8.76 18.60 22.67
C GLY A 54 -8.81 19.20 24.06
N GLN A 55 -9.19 20.48 24.13
CA GLN A 55 -9.46 21.19 25.38
C GLN A 55 -10.96 21.44 25.50
N PHE A 56 -11.63 20.66 26.34
CA PHE A 56 -13.04 20.81 26.68
C PHE A 56 -13.34 19.97 27.92
N GLY A 57 -14.38 20.32 28.66
CA GLY A 57 -14.78 19.62 29.88
C GLY A 57 -15.41 18.25 29.62
N ALA A 58 -15.55 17.46 30.69
CA ALA A 58 -16.17 16.13 30.65
C ALA A 58 -17.67 16.13 30.34
N SER A 59 -18.30 17.30 30.22
CA SER A 59 -19.70 17.49 29.82
C SER A 59 -19.87 18.07 28.42
N ALA A 60 -18.79 18.15 27.63
CA ALA A 60 -18.83 18.66 26.28
C ALA A 60 -19.77 17.84 25.39
N GLN A 61 -20.42 18.50 24.44
CA GLN A 61 -21.28 17.88 23.46
C GLN A 61 -20.62 17.92 22.09
N ALA A 62 -20.67 16.82 21.34
CA ALA A 62 -20.17 16.78 19.96
C ALA A 62 -21.29 16.97 18.93
N TYR A 63 -20.97 17.64 17.83
CA TYR A 63 -21.87 17.92 16.73
C TYR A 63 -21.19 17.65 15.39
N LEU A 64 -21.97 17.23 14.41
CA LEU A 64 -21.53 16.95 13.05
C LEU A 64 -22.48 17.59 12.04
N ALA A 65 -21.92 18.16 10.98
CA ALA A 65 -22.65 18.55 9.77
C ALA A 65 -22.04 17.86 8.54
N VAL A 66 -22.89 17.50 7.58
CA VAL A 66 -22.50 16.78 6.35
C VAL A 66 -22.19 17.78 5.24
N GLY A 67 -21.04 17.59 4.57
CA GLY A 67 -20.59 18.42 3.46
C GLY A 67 -20.44 19.89 3.83
N THR A 68 -21.18 20.76 3.15
CA THR A 68 -21.19 22.22 3.39
C THR A 68 -22.37 22.68 4.26
N SER A 69 -23.12 21.74 4.86
CA SER A 69 -24.24 22.09 5.74
C SER A 69 -23.77 22.91 6.94
N THR A 70 -24.52 23.96 7.26
CA THR A 70 -24.33 24.74 8.50
C THR A 70 -25.20 24.24 9.65
N THR A 71 -26.09 23.29 9.40
CA THR A 71 -26.98 22.70 10.41
C THR A 71 -26.33 21.43 10.95
N GLY A 72 -25.87 21.50 12.20
CA GLY A 72 -25.26 20.37 12.90
C GLY A 72 -26.28 19.49 13.60
N GLN A 73 -26.08 18.19 13.53
CA GLN A 73 -26.74 17.21 14.38
C GLN A 73 -25.86 16.90 15.59
N ARG A 74 -26.47 16.85 16.78
CA ARG A 74 -25.79 16.39 18.00
C ARG A 74 -25.48 14.91 17.90
N LEU A 75 -24.23 14.53 18.18
CA LEU A 75 -23.78 13.15 18.15
C LEU A 75 -24.06 12.45 19.50
N PRO A 76 -24.45 11.17 19.49
CA PRO A 76 -24.40 10.33 20.68
C PRO A 76 -22.96 10.18 21.16
N ILE A 77 -22.71 10.42 22.44
CA ILE A 77 -21.41 10.18 23.06
C ILE A 77 -21.38 8.75 23.60
N LEU A 78 -20.35 8.00 23.22
CA LEU A 78 -20.12 6.61 23.64
C LEU A 78 -19.26 6.55 24.91
N VAL A 79 -18.21 7.36 24.94
CA VAL A 79 -17.34 7.54 26.10
C VAL A 79 -16.79 8.96 26.10
N GLN A 80 -16.61 9.55 27.29
CA GLN A 80 -16.01 10.87 27.43
C GLN A 80 -15.32 11.05 28.77
N SER A 81 -14.29 11.88 28.75
CA SER A 81 -13.64 12.47 29.91
C SER A 81 -13.31 13.93 29.61
N SER A 82 -12.70 14.66 30.55
CA SER A 82 -12.14 15.97 30.21
C SER A 82 -11.09 15.81 29.11
N GLY A 83 -11.18 16.64 28.07
CA GLY A 83 -10.23 16.69 26.95
C GLY A 83 -10.32 15.56 25.92
N HIS A 84 -11.24 14.60 26.07
CA HIS A 84 -11.40 13.51 25.12
C HIS A 84 -12.83 12.96 25.11
N LEU A 85 -13.35 12.66 23.92
CA LEU A 85 -14.60 11.92 23.76
C LEU A 85 -14.57 11.03 22.52
N ILE A 86 -15.37 9.97 22.53
CA ILE A 86 -15.70 9.19 21.34
C ILE A 86 -17.19 9.29 21.12
N ALA A 87 -17.58 9.70 19.91
CA ALA A 87 -18.96 9.90 19.50
C ALA A 87 -19.34 8.92 18.38
N GLN A 88 -20.62 8.63 18.26
CA GLN A 88 -21.16 7.77 17.22
C GLN A 88 -21.57 8.62 16.02
N VAL A 89 -21.00 8.35 14.84
CA VAL A 89 -21.48 8.93 13.59
C VAL A 89 -22.87 8.35 13.27
N PRO A 90 -23.88 9.15 12.90
CA PRO A 90 -25.21 8.64 12.57
C PRO A 90 -25.16 7.63 11.42
N THR A 91 -26.00 6.60 11.47
CA THR A 91 -26.07 5.57 10.40
C THR A 91 -26.84 6.04 9.17
N GLY A 92 -27.79 6.98 9.33
CA GLY A 92 -28.69 7.45 8.29
C GLY A 92 -28.20 8.67 7.48
N ILE A 93 -26.91 9.02 7.58
CA ILE A 93 -26.32 10.12 6.80
C ILE A 93 -25.48 9.59 5.64
N ALA A 94 -25.30 10.39 4.60
CA ALA A 94 -24.44 10.04 3.47
C ALA A 94 -22.96 10.05 3.87
N SER A 95 -22.17 9.15 3.28
CA SER A 95 -20.71 9.19 3.37
C SER A 95 -20.18 10.42 2.63
N ASP A 96 -19.71 11.41 3.39
CA ASP A 96 -19.29 12.73 2.90
C ASP A 96 -18.10 13.26 3.73
N LEU A 97 -17.62 14.46 3.40
CA LEU A 97 -16.81 15.27 4.31
C LEU A 97 -17.67 15.65 5.51
N TYR A 98 -17.16 15.45 6.72
CA TYR A 98 -17.88 15.83 7.94
C TYR A 98 -17.21 17.01 8.62
N GLN A 99 -17.99 18.05 8.88
CA GLN A 99 -17.57 19.15 9.73
C GLN A 99 -17.98 18.84 11.17
N VAL A 100 -17.02 18.79 12.08
CA VAL A 100 -17.23 18.38 13.47
C VAL A 100 -16.78 19.48 14.44
N TRP A 101 -17.55 19.70 15.50
CA TRP A 101 -17.18 20.62 16.58
C TRP A 101 -17.71 20.14 17.93
N VAL A 102 -17.17 20.73 19.00
CA VAL A 102 -17.70 20.56 20.35
C VAL A 102 -18.35 21.83 20.86
N LEU A 103 -19.40 21.67 21.69
CA LEU A 103 -19.97 22.70 22.54
C LEU A 103 -19.67 22.38 23.99
N ASP A 104 -19.07 23.31 24.72
CA ASP A 104 -18.80 23.18 26.15
C ASP A 104 -19.14 24.47 26.88
N ALA A 105 -19.95 24.37 27.94
CA ALA A 105 -20.50 25.51 28.70
C ALA A 105 -21.02 26.69 27.83
N GLY A 106 -21.67 26.37 26.70
CA GLY A 106 -22.22 27.37 25.78
C GLY A 106 -21.20 27.98 24.80
N GLN A 107 -19.93 27.58 24.85
CA GLN A 107 -18.90 27.98 23.89
C GLN A 107 -18.71 26.91 22.80
N ARG A 108 -18.52 27.34 21.55
CA ARG A 108 -18.31 26.46 20.39
C ARG A 108 -16.83 26.44 19.98
N SER A 109 -16.29 25.25 19.74
CA SER A 109 -14.94 25.11 19.18
C SER A 109 -14.91 25.52 17.71
N ALA A 110 -13.71 25.82 17.19
CA ALA A 110 -13.50 25.76 15.74
C ALA A 110 -13.87 24.36 15.23
N SER A 111 -14.37 24.30 14.00
CA SER A 111 -14.68 23.03 13.36
C SER A 111 -13.43 22.36 12.81
N VAL A 112 -13.37 21.04 12.93
CA VAL A 112 -12.41 20.17 12.25
C VAL A 112 -13.12 19.38 11.15
N TYR A 113 -12.36 18.89 10.18
CA TYR A 113 -12.89 18.10 9.08
C TYR A 113 -12.44 16.64 9.18
N VAL A 114 -13.41 15.74 9.10
CA VAL A 114 -13.21 14.29 9.03
C VAL A 114 -13.54 13.83 7.61
N ASN A 115 -12.86 12.79 7.12
CA ASN A 115 -12.90 12.33 5.72
C ASN A 115 -12.31 13.34 4.72
N GLN A 116 -11.50 14.29 5.19
CA GLN A 116 -10.81 15.20 4.28
C GLN A 116 -9.66 14.46 3.59
N ALA A 117 -9.48 14.69 2.28
CA ALA A 117 -8.34 14.15 1.54
C ALA A 117 -7.04 14.71 2.13
N HIS A 118 -6.03 13.86 2.27
CA HIS A 118 -4.70 14.25 2.76
C HIS A 118 -3.65 13.64 1.85
N GLY A 119 -3.08 14.43 0.93
CA GLY A 119 -2.00 13.98 0.07
C GLY A 119 -0.64 14.13 0.74
N LEU A 120 0.17 13.08 0.72
CA LEU A 120 1.50 13.03 1.35
C LEU A 120 2.59 13.32 0.32
N HIS A 121 2.84 12.38 -0.58
CA HIS A 121 3.93 12.41 -1.55
C HIS A 121 3.59 11.73 -2.87
N PHE A 122 4.54 11.75 -3.81
CA PHE A 122 4.44 11.12 -5.12
C PHE A 122 5.56 10.10 -5.34
N ASP A 123 5.42 9.24 -6.36
CA ASP A 123 6.51 8.36 -6.84
C ASP A 123 7.62 9.11 -7.59
N SER A 124 7.44 10.41 -7.87
CA SER A 124 8.47 11.28 -8.42
C SER A 124 8.35 12.72 -7.90
N PRO A 125 9.45 13.45 -7.67
CA PRO A 125 9.38 14.89 -7.34
C PRO A 125 9.15 15.76 -8.58
N GLU A 126 9.05 15.15 -9.75
CA GLU A 126 9.00 15.81 -11.05
C GLU A 126 7.90 15.22 -11.92
N ILE A 127 7.41 16.02 -12.86
CA ILE A 127 6.33 15.62 -13.77
C ILE A 127 6.50 16.30 -15.14
N THR A 128 6.10 15.62 -16.21
CA THR A 128 6.07 16.20 -17.56
C THR A 128 4.66 16.72 -17.89
N PRO A 129 4.49 17.73 -18.75
CA PRO A 129 3.16 18.14 -19.22
C PRO A 129 2.46 16.96 -19.92
N GLY A 130 1.26 16.59 -19.46
CA GLY A 130 0.54 15.40 -19.93
C GLY A 130 1.09 14.05 -19.41
N GLY A 131 2.09 14.07 -18.53
CA GLY A 131 2.68 12.87 -17.95
C GLY A 131 1.84 12.29 -16.81
N ASN A 132 2.05 11.00 -16.52
CA ASN A 132 1.41 10.30 -15.42
C ASN A 132 2.31 10.29 -14.17
N ILE A 133 1.70 10.32 -13.00
CA ILE A 133 2.37 10.21 -11.69
C ILE A 133 1.38 9.66 -10.65
N ARG A 134 1.85 8.96 -9.61
CA ARG A 134 0.98 8.51 -8.52
C ARG A 134 1.08 9.42 -7.31
N LEU A 135 -0.07 9.76 -6.75
CA LEU A 135 -0.22 10.46 -5.48
C LEU A 135 -0.54 9.43 -4.38
N PHE A 136 0.21 9.48 -3.29
CA PHE A 136 -0.01 8.69 -2.09
C PHE A 136 -0.56 9.57 -0.97
N GLY A 137 -1.45 9.02 -0.15
CA GLY A 137 -2.09 9.79 0.91
C GLY A 137 -3.14 9.03 1.69
N ARG A 138 -4.09 9.75 2.25
CA ARG A 138 -5.26 9.21 2.94
C ARG A 138 -6.53 9.86 2.45
N ASN A 139 -7.62 9.11 2.51
CA ASN A 139 -8.94 9.56 2.08
C ASN A 139 -8.93 10.16 0.67
N LEU A 140 -8.05 9.70 -0.22
CA LEU A 140 -7.91 10.24 -1.57
C LEU A 140 -9.16 9.93 -2.42
N GLN A 141 -9.88 8.87 -2.07
CA GLN A 141 -11.14 8.48 -2.67
C GLN A 141 -12.14 8.06 -1.59
N LEU A 142 -13.40 8.50 -1.75
CA LEU A 142 -14.56 8.00 -1.03
C LEU A 142 -15.46 7.22 -1.99
N THR A 143 -16.23 6.27 -1.47
CA THR A 143 -17.11 5.44 -2.31
C THR A 143 -18.12 6.31 -3.07
N GLY A 144 -18.21 6.11 -4.39
CA GLY A 144 -19.16 6.82 -5.25
C GLY A 144 -18.81 8.28 -5.55
N THR A 145 -17.54 8.70 -5.38
CA THR A 145 -17.10 10.06 -5.71
C THR A 145 -16.04 10.10 -6.81
N THR A 146 -15.90 11.27 -7.42
CA THR A 146 -14.83 11.57 -8.38
C THR A 146 -13.83 12.54 -7.74
N PRO A 147 -12.65 12.07 -7.34
CA PRO A 147 -11.62 12.93 -6.80
C PRO A 147 -11.14 13.97 -7.82
N GLN A 148 -10.55 15.06 -7.33
CA GLN A 148 -10.04 16.16 -8.13
C GLN A 148 -8.64 16.52 -7.68
N VAL A 149 -7.74 16.78 -8.64
CA VAL A 149 -6.38 17.22 -8.37
C VAL A 149 -6.05 18.44 -9.21
N ARG A 150 -5.49 19.49 -8.59
CA ARG A 150 -5.25 20.79 -9.23
C ARG A 150 -3.83 21.28 -8.98
N PHE A 151 -3.20 21.79 -10.03
CA PHE A 151 -1.84 22.33 -10.03
C PHE A 151 -1.87 23.86 -10.05
N VAL A 152 -1.09 24.49 -9.17
CA VAL A 152 -0.96 25.95 -9.06
C VAL A 152 0.51 26.35 -9.02
N ALA A 153 0.95 27.19 -9.95
CA ALA A 153 2.33 27.67 -9.98
C ALA A 153 2.65 28.49 -8.73
N GLN A 154 3.73 28.15 -8.01
CA GLN A 154 4.09 28.81 -6.74
C GLN A 154 4.46 30.29 -6.91
N ASN A 155 5.01 30.66 -8.07
CA ASN A 155 5.39 32.04 -8.38
C ASN A 155 4.22 32.90 -8.89
N GLY A 156 2.98 32.37 -8.90
CA GLY A 156 1.79 33.07 -9.40
C GLY A 156 1.75 33.27 -10.92
N SER A 157 2.65 32.67 -11.67
CA SER A 157 2.66 32.74 -13.13
C SER A 157 1.56 31.88 -13.76
N SER A 158 1.27 32.12 -15.05
CA SER A 158 0.36 31.27 -15.82
C SER A 158 0.94 29.86 -16.02
N GLY A 159 0.09 28.85 -15.95
CA GLY A 159 0.46 27.44 -15.97
C GLY A 159 -0.32 26.69 -14.90
N GLY A 160 -0.37 25.35 -14.94
CA GLY A 160 -1.19 24.57 -14.01
C GLY A 160 -2.57 24.22 -14.59
N GLY A 161 -3.48 23.79 -13.73
CA GLY A 161 -4.81 23.32 -14.14
C GLY A 161 -5.23 22.05 -13.42
N THR A 162 -6.39 21.51 -13.80
CA THR A 162 -6.93 20.27 -13.25
C THR A 162 -6.33 19.06 -13.96
N ALA A 163 -5.77 18.13 -13.20
CA ALA A 163 -5.29 16.85 -13.70
C ALA A 163 -6.45 15.91 -14.04
N GLN A 164 -6.22 14.98 -14.98
CA GLN A 164 -7.10 13.82 -15.09
C GLN A 164 -6.78 12.86 -13.95
N VAL A 165 -7.81 12.29 -13.36
CA VAL A 165 -7.69 11.43 -12.18
C VAL A 165 -8.21 10.05 -12.49
N GLN A 166 -7.38 9.04 -12.30
CA GLN A 166 -7.76 7.64 -12.28
C GLN A 166 -7.51 7.11 -10.87
N PRO A 167 -8.52 7.13 -9.99
CA PRO A 167 -8.33 6.78 -8.60
C PRO A 167 -8.28 5.24 -8.45
N TYR A 168 -7.48 4.76 -7.50
CA TYR A 168 -7.39 3.33 -7.18
C TYR A 168 -8.16 3.01 -5.90
N ASP A 169 -7.77 3.67 -4.80
CA ASP A 169 -8.37 3.49 -3.49
C ASP A 169 -8.19 4.75 -2.62
N ALA A 170 -8.44 4.62 -1.32
CA ALA A 170 -8.32 5.72 -0.37
C ALA A 170 -6.87 6.18 -0.10
N TYR A 171 -5.85 5.41 -0.52
CA TYR A 171 -4.45 5.60 -0.18
C TYR A 171 -3.56 5.90 -1.38
N SER A 172 -3.99 5.57 -2.60
CA SER A 172 -3.25 5.80 -3.84
C SER A 172 -4.15 6.21 -5.02
N MET A 173 -3.59 7.05 -5.90
CA MET A 173 -4.28 7.57 -7.07
C MET A 173 -3.31 7.85 -8.22
N LEU A 174 -3.65 7.43 -9.44
CA LEU A 174 -2.92 7.86 -10.65
C LEU A 174 -3.49 9.18 -11.15
N ILE A 175 -2.60 10.13 -11.45
CA ILE A 175 -2.97 11.41 -12.04
C ILE A 175 -2.21 11.64 -13.34
N THR A 176 -2.90 12.19 -14.34
CA THR A 176 -2.28 12.70 -15.57
C THR A 176 -2.24 14.22 -15.48
N ALA A 177 -1.03 14.78 -15.50
CA ALA A 177 -0.80 16.20 -15.34
C ALA A 177 -1.40 17.02 -16.50
N PRO A 178 -1.83 18.26 -16.26
CA PRO A 178 -2.26 19.17 -17.32
C PRO A 178 -1.16 19.36 -18.39
N THR A 179 -1.54 19.45 -19.66
CA THR A 179 -0.60 19.78 -20.75
C THR A 179 -0.11 21.23 -20.72
N SER A 180 -0.77 22.07 -19.89
CA SER A 180 -0.44 23.48 -19.62
C SER A 180 0.67 23.69 -18.59
N LEU A 181 1.24 22.63 -18.01
CA LEU A 181 2.42 22.79 -17.14
C LEU A 181 3.60 23.34 -17.94
N VAL A 182 4.37 24.24 -17.33
CA VAL A 182 5.52 24.90 -17.94
C VAL A 182 6.80 24.31 -17.36
N PRO A 183 7.65 23.64 -18.17
CA PRO A 183 8.94 23.13 -17.70
C PRO A 183 9.78 24.19 -16.98
N GLY A 184 10.40 23.79 -15.86
CA GLY A 184 11.18 24.66 -14.98
C GLY A 184 10.39 25.34 -13.86
N GLN A 185 9.05 25.25 -13.86
CA GLN A 185 8.21 25.78 -12.78
C GLN A 185 7.93 24.74 -11.68
N VAL A 186 7.70 25.22 -10.47
CA VAL A 186 7.27 24.43 -9.30
C VAL A 186 5.79 24.69 -9.02
N TYR A 187 5.04 23.62 -8.80
CA TYR A 187 3.60 23.65 -8.58
C TYR A 187 3.24 23.15 -7.18
N ASN A 188 2.41 23.93 -6.48
CA ASN A 188 1.59 23.41 -5.38
C ASN A 188 0.51 22.51 -5.98
N VAL A 189 0.34 21.33 -5.40
CA VAL A 189 -0.71 20.39 -5.81
C VAL A 189 -1.78 20.37 -4.74
N TYR A 190 -3.03 20.51 -5.16
CA TYR A 190 -4.20 20.44 -4.31
C TYR A 190 -5.00 19.18 -4.63
N VAL A 191 -5.54 18.51 -3.62
CA VAL A 191 -6.33 17.28 -3.77
C VAL A 191 -7.65 17.38 -3.02
N SER A 192 -8.72 16.86 -3.64
CA SER A 192 -10.02 16.62 -3.01
C SER A 192 -10.50 15.24 -3.39
N ASN A 193 -11.21 14.55 -2.49
CA ASN A 193 -11.86 13.28 -2.76
C ASN A 193 -13.24 13.43 -3.42
N GLY A 194 -13.58 14.62 -3.92
CA GLY A 194 -14.85 14.93 -4.58
C GLY A 194 -16.00 15.29 -3.63
N ARG A 195 -15.74 15.40 -2.32
CA ARG A 195 -16.70 15.85 -1.29
C ARG A 195 -16.31 17.21 -0.70
N GLY A 196 -17.26 17.86 -0.04
CA GLY A 196 -17.01 19.10 0.73
C GLY A 196 -16.75 20.38 -0.08
N GLY A 197 -16.82 20.35 -1.42
CA GLY A 197 -16.55 21.52 -2.26
C GLY A 197 -15.15 22.10 -2.01
N THR A 198 -15.03 23.42 -1.95
CA THR A 198 -13.73 24.08 -1.68
C THR A 198 -13.15 23.75 -0.29
N ALA A 199 -13.99 23.38 0.68
CA ALA A 199 -13.52 22.97 2.01
C ALA A 199 -12.93 21.56 2.01
N GLY A 200 -13.23 20.73 1.00
CA GLY A 200 -12.67 19.39 0.84
C GLY A 200 -11.36 19.34 0.06
N GLU A 201 -10.87 20.48 -0.45
CA GLU A 201 -9.60 20.58 -1.16
C GLU A 201 -8.46 20.93 -0.18
N THR A 202 -7.40 20.12 -0.17
CA THR A 202 -6.21 20.29 0.69
C THR A 202 -4.93 20.38 -0.11
N LEU A 203 -3.91 21.01 0.45
CA LEU A 203 -2.57 21.05 -0.12
C LEU A 203 -1.87 19.71 0.11
N VAL A 204 -1.31 19.13 -0.95
CA VAL A 204 -0.44 17.94 -0.86
C VAL A 204 0.89 18.32 -0.22
N GLY A 205 1.42 17.48 0.66
CA GLY A 205 2.66 17.73 1.41
C GLY A 205 3.92 17.92 0.54
N GLN A 206 3.90 17.40 -0.69
CA GLN A 206 4.95 17.56 -1.69
C GLN A 206 4.52 18.47 -2.85
N SER A 207 5.42 19.38 -3.26
CA SER A 207 5.30 20.13 -4.51
C SER A 207 5.96 19.38 -5.67
N LEU A 208 5.53 19.64 -6.90
CA LEU A 208 6.07 19.01 -8.10
C LEU A 208 6.78 20.02 -9.00
N THR A 209 7.96 19.65 -9.51
CA THR A 209 8.67 20.44 -10.52
C THR A 209 8.32 19.92 -11.92
N ALA A 210 7.80 20.79 -12.78
CA ALA A 210 7.55 20.43 -14.17
C ALA A 210 8.88 20.37 -14.95
N ILE A 211 9.07 19.32 -15.76
CA ILE A 211 10.25 19.14 -16.62
C ILE A 211 9.87 18.95 -18.08
N THR A 212 10.84 19.13 -18.98
CA THR A 212 10.63 18.93 -20.41
C THR A 212 10.25 17.47 -20.69
N ALA A 213 9.21 17.26 -21.50
CA ALA A 213 8.83 15.93 -21.95
C ALA A 213 9.96 15.29 -22.79
N GLY A 214 10.14 13.99 -22.65
CA GLY A 214 11.17 13.23 -23.35
C GLY A 214 10.88 11.74 -23.29
N THR A 215 11.73 10.95 -23.94
CA THR A 215 11.61 9.49 -23.95
C THR A 215 12.19 8.89 -22.68
N ASP A 216 11.39 8.17 -21.92
CA ASP A 216 11.89 7.26 -20.87
C ASP A 216 12.43 5.97 -21.54
N TYR A 217 13.61 6.09 -22.15
CA TYR A 217 14.23 5.01 -22.94
C TYR A 217 14.49 3.75 -22.11
N PHE A 218 14.85 3.91 -20.83
CA PHE A 218 15.17 2.80 -19.94
C PHE A 218 13.94 2.19 -19.25
N GLN A 219 12.77 2.81 -19.39
CA GLN A 219 11.50 2.37 -18.78
C GLN A 219 11.59 2.40 -17.26
N LEU A 220 11.99 3.54 -16.70
CA LEU A 220 12.09 3.77 -15.26
C LEU A 220 10.73 4.05 -14.62
N GLY A 221 9.73 4.47 -15.39
CA GLY A 221 8.37 4.73 -14.88
C GLY A 221 8.25 6.02 -14.06
N VAL A 222 9.27 6.88 -14.08
CA VAL A 222 9.32 8.16 -13.36
C VAL A 222 9.69 9.28 -14.33
N ALA A 223 9.16 10.49 -14.10
CA ALA A 223 9.28 11.58 -15.06
C ALA A 223 10.73 11.93 -15.41
N TRP A 224 11.63 11.93 -14.42
CA TRP A 224 13.05 12.26 -14.62
C TRP A 224 13.80 11.27 -15.52
N GLY A 225 13.24 10.09 -15.82
CA GLY A 225 13.75 9.17 -16.84
C GLY A 225 13.82 9.79 -18.24
N ALA A 226 12.99 10.81 -18.52
CA ALA A 226 13.05 11.58 -19.76
C ALA A 226 14.35 12.39 -19.93
N LYS A 227 15.11 12.64 -18.86
CA LYS A 227 16.35 13.43 -18.89
C LYS A 227 17.57 12.68 -19.41
N PHE A 228 17.46 11.37 -19.64
CA PHE A 228 18.53 10.55 -20.22
C PHE A 228 18.62 10.73 -21.74
N ASP A 229 18.57 11.98 -22.20
CA ASP A 229 18.54 12.39 -23.62
C ASP A 229 19.75 11.94 -24.45
N PHE A 230 20.82 11.51 -23.79
CA PHE A 230 22.04 10.97 -24.38
C PHE A 230 21.95 9.50 -24.80
N TYR A 231 20.79 8.83 -24.64
CA TYR A 231 20.64 7.38 -24.93
C TYR A 231 21.04 6.96 -26.36
N LYS A 232 21.02 7.91 -27.31
CA LYS A 232 21.42 7.67 -28.71
C LYS A 232 22.94 7.64 -28.91
N ASN A 233 23.72 8.19 -27.98
CA ASN A 233 25.17 8.20 -28.06
C ASN A 233 25.74 6.91 -27.45
N VAL A 234 25.90 5.87 -28.28
CA VAL A 234 26.29 4.52 -27.83
C VAL A 234 27.77 4.26 -28.06
N TYR A 235 28.48 3.80 -27.03
CA TYR A 235 29.88 3.36 -27.07
C TYR A 235 29.94 1.85 -26.92
N ASN A 236 30.08 1.12 -28.03
CA ASN A 236 30.29 -0.31 -27.98
C ASN A 236 31.74 -0.62 -27.56
N VAL A 237 31.91 -1.27 -26.41
CA VAL A 237 33.23 -1.54 -25.82
C VAL A 237 34.15 -2.42 -26.67
N ARG A 238 33.62 -3.14 -27.67
CA ARG A 238 34.40 -3.98 -28.60
C ARG A 238 34.75 -3.26 -29.89
N THR A 239 33.82 -2.48 -30.45
CA THR A 239 33.92 -2.04 -31.85
C THR A 239 34.01 -0.52 -32.05
N ASP A 240 33.66 0.29 -31.05
CA ASP A 240 33.50 1.73 -31.25
C ASP A 240 34.83 2.44 -31.52
N ALA A 241 35.03 2.99 -32.72
CA ALA A 241 36.29 3.59 -33.15
C ALA A 241 36.83 4.72 -32.23
N ARG A 242 35.97 5.34 -31.40
CA ARG A 242 36.38 6.40 -30.46
C ARG A 242 37.16 5.86 -29.26
N LEU A 243 37.10 4.56 -28.99
CA LEU A 243 37.76 3.91 -27.86
C LEU A 243 39.14 3.39 -28.25
N SER A 244 40.18 3.80 -27.52
CA SER A 244 41.56 3.32 -27.71
C SER A 244 41.83 1.93 -27.12
N LYS A 245 41.02 1.52 -26.13
CA LYS A 245 41.04 0.19 -25.53
C LYS A 245 39.74 -0.55 -25.86
N LYS A 246 39.84 -1.83 -26.20
CA LYS A 246 38.68 -2.70 -26.48
C LYS A 246 38.55 -3.76 -25.41
N ALA A 247 37.33 -4.03 -24.99
CA ALA A 247 37.04 -5.19 -24.17
C ALA A 247 37.00 -6.45 -25.05
N VAL A 248 37.40 -7.59 -24.50
CA VAL A 248 37.37 -8.89 -25.16
C VAL A 248 36.11 -9.65 -24.77
N GLY A 249 35.78 -9.72 -23.48
CA GLY A 249 34.56 -10.39 -22.98
C GLY A 249 34.59 -11.92 -23.14
N ASP A 250 35.76 -12.53 -22.95
CA ASP A 250 36.02 -13.98 -22.99
C ASP A 250 36.00 -14.65 -21.59
N GLY A 251 35.81 -13.86 -20.52
CA GLY A 251 35.82 -14.28 -19.13
C GLY A 251 37.22 -14.50 -18.54
N VAL A 252 38.27 -14.29 -19.33
CA VAL A 252 39.67 -14.56 -18.97
C VAL A 252 40.49 -13.26 -18.97
N THR A 253 40.36 -12.47 -20.03
CA THR A 253 41.03 -11.18 -20.22
C THR A 253 40.46 -10.15 -19.25
N ASN A 254 41.34 -9.38 -18.59
CA ASN A 254 40.90 -8.30 -17.70
C ASN A 254 40.36 -7.11 -18.51
N ASP A 255 39.05 -6.98 -18.56
CA ASP A 255 38.31 -5.98 -19.34
C ASP A 255 38.09 -4.66 -18.58
N LEU A 256 38.43 -4.60 -17.28
CA LEU A 256 38.15 -3.43 -16.44
C LEU A 256 38.67 -2.12 -17.04
N ALA A 257 39.93 -2.09 -17.47
CA ALA A 257 40.54 -0.87 -18.01
C ALA A 257 39.91 -0.42 -19.34
N ALA A 258 39.36 -1.35 -20.14
CA ALA A 258 38.69 -1.02 -21.40
C ALA A 258 37.28 -0.46 -21.14
N ILE A 259 36.53 -1.11 -20.23
CA ILE A 259 35.18 -0.66 -19.86
C ILE A 259 35.23 0.68 -19.13
N GLN A 260 36.16 0.88 -18.19
CA GLN A 260 36.32 2.16 -17.50
C GLN A 260 36.66 3.28 -18.49
N ALA A 261 37.57 3.04 -19.44
CA ALA A 261 37.90 4.04 -20.46
C ALA A 261 36.69 4.43 -21.33
N ALA A 262 35.78 3.48 -21.61
CA ALA A 262 34.53 3.77 -22.30
C ALA A 262 33.56 4.62 -21.47
N VAL A 263 33.44 4.33 -20.17
CA VAL A 263 32.65 5.12 -19.22
C VAL A 263 33.16 6.55 -19.13
N ASP A 264 34.48 6.71 -18.93
CA ASP A 264 35.09 8.04 -18.83
C ASP A 264 34.94 8.82 -20.15
N LYS A 265 35.13 8.15 -21.30
CA LYS A 265 34.96 8.78 -22.62
C LYS A 265 33.52 9.20 -22.89
N ALA A 266 32.54 8.35 -22.59
CA ALA A 266 31.13 8.68 -22.76
C ALA A 266 30.74 9.91 -21.91
N SER A 267 31.21 9.98 -20.67
CA SER A 267 30.97 11.13 -19.80
C SER A 267 31.64 12.40 -20.32
N ALA A 268 32.90 12.31 -20.76
CA ALA A 268 33.64 13.43 -21.32
C ALA A 268 33.00 14.01 -22.59
N ASP A 269 32.28 13.18 -23.35
CA ASP A 269 31.55 13.58 -24.56
C ASP A 269 30.15 14.14 -24.28
N GLY A 270 29.82 14.39 -23.00
CA GLY A 270 28.53 14.95 -22.58
C GLY A 270 27.44 13.90 -22.30
N GLY A 271 27.80 12.62 -22.28
CA GLY A 271 26.97 11.50 -21.88
C GLY A 271 26.76 10.46 -22.97
N GLY A 272 26.46 9.24 -22.56
CA GLY A 272 26.23 8.13 -23.49
C GLY A 272 25.88 6.81 -22.82
N VAL A 273 25.49 5.85 -23.65
CA VAL A 273 25.33 4.45 -23.26
C VAL A 273 26.62 3.71 -23.55
N VAL A 274 27.28 3.20 -22.52
CA VAL A 274 28.38 2.25 -22.69
C VAL A 274 27.75 0.88 -22.89
N PHE A 275 27.68 0.44 -24.14
CA PHE A 275 27.08 -0.83 -24.51
C PHE A 275 28.12 -1.95 -24.42
N ILE A 276 27.78 -2.98 -23.63
CA ILE A 276 28.59 -4.17 -23.41
C ILE A 276 27.90 -5.36 -24.07
N PRO A 277 28.37 -5.82 -25.25
CA PRO A 277 27.78 -6.95 -25.96
C PRO A 277 27.73 -8.23 -25.11
N ALA A 278 26.96 -9.22 -25.55
CA ALA A 278 26.93 -10.54 -24.90
C ALA A 278 28.34 -11.14 -24.75
N GLY A 279 28.60 -11.72 -23.59
CA GLY A 279 29.92 -12.20 -23.18
C GLY A 279 30.11 -12.14 -21.67
N THR A 280 31.23 -12.71 -21.21
CA THR A 280 31.63 -12.63 -19.81
C THR A 280 32.86 -11.74 -19.70
N TYR A 281 32.82 -10.70 -18.89
CA TYR A 281 33.87 -9.71 -18.79
C TYR A 281 34.49 -9.77 -17.40
N LYS A 282 35.77 -10.09 -17.35
CA LYS A 282 36.51 -10.18 -16.08
C LYS A 282 36.95 -8.78 -15.67
N LEU A 283 36.53 -8.34 -14.49
CA LEU A 283 36.92 -7.08 -13.86
C LEU A 283 37.86 -7.37 -12.70
N ALA A 284 39.14 -7.57 -13.00
CA ALA A 284 40.15 -7.83 -11.97
C ALA A 284 40.82 -6.52 -11.54
N LEU A 285 40.85 -6.31 -10.23
CA LEU A 285 41.54 -5.17 -9.62
C LEU A 285 43.03 -5.44 -9.52
N ASN A 286 43.83 -4.45 -9.90
CA ASN A 286 45.28 -4.44 -9.63
C ASN A 286 45.63 -3.44 -8.51
N ALA A 287 44.82 -2.39 -8.32
CA ALA A 287 44.82 -1.42 -7.19
C ALA A 287 43.55 -0.53 -7.31
N GLY A 288 43.01 -0.02 -6.19
CA GLY A 288 41.83 0.88 -6.19
C GLY A 288 40.48 0.17 -6.40
N GLY A 289 39.41 0.94 -6.63
CA GLY A 289 38.05 0.41 -6.82
C GLY A 289 37.79 -0.19 -8.20
N GLY A 290 36.67 -0.91 -8.33
CA GLY A 290 36.21 -1.58 -9.56
C GLY A 290 35.75 -0.60 -10.62
N LEU A 291 34.51 -0.75 -11.07
CA LEU A 291 33.96 0.18 -12.07
C LEU A 291 33.50 1.48 -11.39
N TYR A 292 34.00 2.62 -11.84
CA TYR A 292 33.59 3.94 -11.37
C TYR A 292 32.54 4.52 -12.31
N MET A 293 31.34 4.74 -11.79
CA MET A 293 30.25 5.37 -12.54
C MET A 293 30.50 6.88 -12.69
N ARG A 294 30.09 7.43 -13.83
CA ARG A 294 30.30 8.84 -14.20
C ARG A 294 28.99 9.52 -14.57
N ASN A 295 29.01 10.86 -14.55
CA ASN A 295 27.87 11.69 -14.93
C ASN A 295 27.37 11.34 -16.33
N ARG A 296 26.04 11.25 -16.48
CA ARG A 296 25.37 11.06 -17.77
C ARG A 296 25.84 9.80 -18.50
N VAL A 297 26.14 8.73 -17.76
CA VAL A 297 26.54 7.44 -18.34
C VAL A 297 25.64 6.33 -17.84
N VAL A 298 25.10 5.56 -18.78
CA VAL A 298 24.45 4.29 -18.48
C VAL A 298 25.31 3.16 -19.03
N VAL A 299 25.64 2.19 -18.18
CA VAL A 299 26.29 0.95 -18.61
C VAL A 299 25.19 -0.06 -18.92
N GLN A 300 25.08 -0.46 -20.19
CA GLN A 300 23.99 -1.32 -20.66
C GLN A 300 24.53 -2.59 -21.31
N GLY A 301 24.01 -3.75 -20.90
CA GLY A 301 24.31 -5.03 -21.55
C GLY A 301 23.33 -5.39 -22.67
N ALA A 302 23.56 -6.54 -23.30
CA ALA A 302 22.62 -7.13 -24.26
C ALA A 302 21.42 -7.82 -23.59
N GLY A 303 21.44 -7.97 -22.26
CA GLY A 303 20.45 -8.66 -21.46
C GLY A 303 21.09 -9.23 -20.18
N LYS A 304 20.34 -9.25 -19.07
CA LYS A 304 20.87 -9.67 -17.75
C LYS A 304 21.36 -11.12 -17.67
N ASN A 305 21.00 -11.95 -18.65
CA ASN A 305 21.47 -13.33 -18.77
C ASN A 305 22.51 -13.52 -19.89
N LEU A 306 22.87 -12.46 -20.62
CA LEU A 306 23.74 -12.50 -21.80
C LEU A 306 25.05 -11.74 -21.58
N THR A 307 25.00 -10.61 -20.88
CA THR A 307 26.19 -9.81 -20.53
C THR A 307 26.49 -9.98 -19.06
N ILE A 308 27.64 -10.56 -18.74
CA ILE A 308 28.04 -10.90 -17.36
C ILE A 308 29.34 -10.18 -17.01
N LEU A 309 29.30 -9.28 -16.04
CA LEU A 309 30.48 -8.66 -15.43
C LEU A 309 30.87 -9.46 -14.18
N ARG A 310 32.08 -10.01 -14.14
CA ARG A 310 32.60 -10.73 -12.98
C ARG A 310 33.65 -9.91 -12.26
N PHE A 311 33.53 -9.77 -10.96
CA PHE A 311 34.50 -9.06 -10.11
C PHE A 311 34.73 -9.87 -8.81
N GLY A 312 35.59 -9.38 -7.91
CA GLY A 312 35.85 -10.06 -6.62
C GLY A 312 37.00 -11.09 -6.69
N TYR A 313 37.99 -10.85 -7.54
CA TYR A 313 39.17 -11.69 -7.65
C TYR A 313 40.28 -11.26 -6.66
N GLY A 314 40.81 -12.20 -5.87
CA GLY A 314 42.11 -12.05 -5.19
C GLY A 314 42.14 -11.11 -3.98
N SER A 315 41.02 -10.89 -3.31
CA SER A 315 40.89 -9.92 -2.20
C SER A 315 40.97 -10.57 -0.82
N GLU A 316 41.87 -10.07 0.03
CA GLU A 316 42.05 -10.49 1.43
C GLU A 316 41.75 -9.38 2.47
N ALA A 317 41.26 -8.20 2.06
CA ALA A 317 41.00 -7.11 3.01
C ALA A 317 39.58 -7.18 3.61
N ALA A 318 39.47 -7.60 4.87
CA ALA A 318 38.23 -7.53 5.64
C ALA A 318 37.93 -6.08 6.12
N GLY A 319 36.66 -5.66 6.04
CA GLY A 319 36.15 -4.41 6.66
C GLY A 319 36.04 -3.19 5.73
N TRP A 320 35.59 -2.06 6.29
CA TRP A 320 35.65 -0.74 5.64
C TRP A 320 37.12 -0.36 5.49
N SER A 321 37.67 -0.56 4.30
CA SER A 321 39.05 -0.17 3.99
C SER A 321 39.04 1.13 3.18
N PRO A 322 39.83 2.15 3.59
CA PRO A 322 40.17 3.28 2.72
C PRO A 322 40.80 2.83 1.39
N ASP A 323 41.38 1.63 1.35
CA ASP A 323 42.21 1.10 0.25
C ASP A 323 41.44 0.17 -0.72
N GLY A 324 40.10 0.18 -0.67
CA GLY A 324 39.27 -0.02 -1.87
C GLY A 324 39.32 -1.38 -2.57
N HIS A 325 38.44 -2.29 -2.19
CA HIS A 325 38.05 -3.45 -3.00
C HIS A 325 36.53 -3.50 -3.15
N TRP A 326 36.01 -2.56 -3.96
CA TRP A 326 34.59 -2.42 -4.31
C TRP A 326 34.37 -2.89 -5.73
N GLY A 327 33.30 -3.64 -6.01
CA GLY A 327 32.95 -4.04 -7.37
C GLY A 327 32.54 -2.84 -8.24
N LEU A 328 31.76 -1.94 -7.64
CA LEU A 328 31.16 -0.78 -8.30
C LEU A 328 31.15 0.43 -7.36
N LEU A 329 31.48 1.61 -7.89
CA LEU A 329 31.53 2.87 -7.13
C LEU A 329 30.73 4.00 -7.80
N TRP A 330 29.98 4.73 -6.98
CA TRP A 330 29.21 5.91 -7.38
C TRP A 330 29.70 7.14 -6.63
N GLU A 331 30.66 7.87 -7.21
CA GLU A 331 31.24 9.09 -6.61
C GLU A 331 30.41 10.33 -6.97
N SER A 332 29.18 10.39 -6.46
CA SER A 332 28.22 11.47 -6.72
C SER A 332 27.84 11.71 -8.19
N PRO A 333 27.71 10.68 -9.07
CA PRO A 333 27.25 10.93 -10.42
C PRO A 333 25.80 11.43 -10.45
N LYS A 334 25.49 12.15 -11.53
CA LYS A 334 24.16 12.58 -11.91
C LYS A 334 23.75 11.92 -13.22
N GLN A 335 22.51 11.41 -13.30
CA GLN A 335 21.96 10.77 -14.51
C GLN A 335 22.77 9.56 -14.94
N ALA A 336 22.96 8.61 -14.01
CA ALA A 336 23.78 7.43 -14.25
C ALA A 336 23.01 6.15 -13.90
N GLY A 337 23.33 5.04 -14.56
CA GLY A 337 22.57 3.82 -14.32
C GLY A 337 23.20 2.55 -14.87
N LEU A 338 22.60 1.43 -14.47
CA LEU A 338 22.89 0.11 -15.03
C LEU A 338 21.62 -0.45 -15.66
N ALA A 339 21.76 -1.04 -16.84
CA ALA A 339 20.67 -1.72 -17.53
C ALA A 339 21.09 -3.06 -18.14
N ASP A 340 20.20 -4.04 -18.12
CA ASP A 340 20.27 -5.23 -18.99
C ASP A 340 21.58 -6.04 -18.88
N LEU A 341 22.12 -6.22 -17.67
CA LEU A 341 23.35 -6.98 -17.45
C LEU A 341 23.37 -7.68 -16.09
N ALA A 342 24.29 -8.61 -15.93
CA ALA A 342 24.60 -9.23 -14.65
C ALA A 342 25.91 -8.70 -14.06
N LEU A 343 25.94 -8.54 -12.73
CA LEU A 343 27.17 -8.38 -11.96
C LEU A 343 27.29 -9.56 -11.00
N LEU A 344 28.39 -10.28 -11.06
CA LEU A 344 28.64 -11.45 -10.22
C LEU A 344 29.93 -11.23 -9.42
N ASN A 345 29.79 -11.22 -8.10
CA ASN A 345 30.90 -11.31 -7.18
C ASN A 345 31.38 -12.77 -7.11
N VAL A 346 32.55 -13.06 -7.67
CA VAL A 346 33.01 -14.45 -7.76
C VAL A 346 33.61 -14.98 -6.47
N ASP A 347 33.98 -14.11 -5.51
CA ASP A 347 34.71 -14.42 -4.27
C ASP A 347 35.51 -15.74 -4.34
N ASN A 348 36.64 -15.70 -5.04
CA ASN A 348 37.47 -16.89 -5.22
C ASN A 348 38.39 -17.19 -4.04
N THR A 349 38.36 -16.39 -2.98
CA THR A 349 39.17 -16.53 -1.76
C THR A 349 38.35 -17.04 -0.58
N GLY A 350 37.01 -17.04 -0.68
CA GLY A 350 36.11 -17.31 0.43
C GLY A 350 36.14 -16.20 1.49
N SER A 351 36.60 -15.00 1.10
CA SER A 351 36.78 -13.84 1.97
C SER A 351 35.88 -12.70 1.54
N PHE A 352 35.48 -11.87 2.51
CA PHE A 352 34.53 -10.79 2.30
C PHE A 352 34.99 -9.79 1.22
N TYR A 353 34.13 -9.52 0.24
CA TYR A 353 34.38 -8.52 -0.81
C TYR A 353 33.19 -7.57 -0.96
N ASN A 354 33.44 -6.26 -1.01
CA ASN A 354 32.36 -5.28 -1.08
C ASN A 354 31.75 -5.18 -2.48
N ASN A 355 30.42 -5.26 -2.58
CA ASN A 355 29.73 -5.21 -3.87
C ASN A 355 29.69 -3.80 -4.46
N MET A 356 29.09 -2.85 -3.73
CA MET A 356 28.86 -1.50 -4.25
C MET A 356 28.74 -0.46 -3.13
N ALA A 357 29.31 0.71 -3.34
CA ALA A 357 29.03 1.89 -2.52
C ALA A 357 28.97 3.17 -3.35
N GLY A 358 28.27 4.16 -2.81
CA GLY A 358 28.38 5.53 -3.25
C GLY A 358 27.16 6.36 -2.94
N ASN A 359 26.96 7.41 -3.73
CA ASN A 359 25.82 8.31 -3.67
C ASN A 359 25.63 8.99 -5.03
N GLY A 360 24.55 9.75 -5.21
CA GLY A 360 24.36 10.59 -6.40
C GLY A 360 22.90 10.99 -6.59
N THR A 361 22.55 11.41 -7.80
CA THR A 361 21.16 11.77 -8.13
C THR A 361 20.72 11.33 -9.52
N GLU A 362 19.44 10.99 -9.66
CA GLU A 362 18.87 10.45 -10.91
C GLU A 362 19.61 9.15 -11.27
N LEU A 363 19.66 8.22 -10.32
CA LEU A 363 20.38 6.95 -10.41
C LEU A 363 19.43 5.79 -10.61
N PHE A 364 19.82 4.78 -11.38
CA PHE A 364 18.99 3.58 -11.49
C PHE A 364 19.73 2.24 -11.68
N MET A 365 19.07 1.18 -11.26
CA MET A 365 19.31 -0.20 -11.69
C MET A 365 18.03 -0.76 -12.28
N GLN A 366 18.07 -1.17 -13.55
CA GLN A 366 16.89 -1.63 -14.27
C GLN A 366 17.19 -2.92 -15.01
N ARG A 367 16.45 -3.99 -14.72
CA ARG A 367 16.65 -5.32 -15.32
C ARG A 367 18.07 -5.83 -15.07
N ILE A 368 18.51 -5.78 -13.82
CA ILE A 368 19.82 -6.26 -13.37
C ILE A 368 19.69 -7.64 -12.73
N ARG A 369 20.73 -8.47 -12.89
CA ARG A 369 20.96 -9.62 -12.02
C ARG A 369 22.22 -9.37 -11.22
N PHE A 370 22.13 -9.25 -9.91
CA PHE A 370 23.28 -9.06 -9.05
C PHE A 370 23.45 -10.27 -8.14
N ASP A 371 24.53 -11.02 -8.36
CA ASP A 371 24.96 -12.05 -7.42
C ASP A 371 26.04 -11.46 -6.52
N MET A 372 25.65 -11.22 -5.28
CA MET A 372 26.44 -10.58 -4.25
C MET A 372 27.41 -11.55 -3.59
N ASN A 373 27.19 -12.87 -3.75
CA ASN A 373 27.91 -13.93 -3.05
C ASN A 373 28.03 -13.59 -1.55
N LEU A 374 29.22 -13.62 -0.98
CA LEU A 374 29.51 -13.31 0.42
C LEU A 374 29.69 -11.81 0.72
N GLY A 375 29.41 -10.94 -0.25
CA GLY A 375 29.67 -9.50 -0.16
C GLY A 375 28.57 -8.67 0.51
N SER A 376 28.94 -7.49 1.01
CA SER A 376 28.08 -6.51 1.69
C SER A 376 26.97 -5.89 0.82
N TRP A 377 26.10 -5.09 1.46
CA TRP A 377 25.05 -4.26 0.85
C TRP A 377 25.43 -3.63 -0.49
N LEU A 378 24.44 -3.52 -1.37
CA LEU A 378 24.43 -2.49 -2.41
C LEU A 378 24.11 -1.15 -1.76
N SER A 379 25.12 -0.29 -1.57
CA SER A 379 24.95 0.93 -0.77
C SER A 379 24.86 2.22 -1.62
N TRP A 380 23.75 2.94 -1.47
CA TRP A 380 23.60 4.33 -1.91
C TRP A 380 23.16 5.22 -0.74
N ASN A 381 24.10 5.97 -0.17
CA ASN A 381 23.77 6.83 0.98
C ASN A 381 23.50 8.27 0.53
N ASN A 382 22.64 9.01 1.23
CA ASN A 382 22.39 10.45 1.01
C ASN A 382 22.13 10.81 -0.47
N SER A 383 21.38 9.98 -1.17
CA SER A 383 21.10 10.14 -2.61
C SER A 383 19.71 10.74 -2.85
N ASP A 384 19.43 11.16 -4.08
CA ASP A 384 18.11 11.71 -4.46
C ASP A 384 17.68 11.18 -5.83
N LYS A 385 16.42 10.72 -5.97
CA LYS A 385 15.90 10.16 -7.23
C LYS A 385 16.60 8.86 -7.61
N ILE A 386 16.24 7.79 -6.90
CA ILE A 386 16.74 6.42 -7.16
C ILE A 386 15.60 5.54 -7.69
N VAL A 387 15.86 4.77 -8.76
CA VAL A 387 14.98 3.67 -9.20
C VAL A 387 15.75 2.36 -9.19
N ILE A 388 15.26 1.37 -8.44
CA ILE A 388 15.72 -0.02 -8.50
C ILE A 388 14.54 -0.86 -8.92
N SER A 389 14.55 -1.38 -10.14
CA SER A 389 13.39 -2.11 -10.63
C SER A 389 13.70 -3.27 -11.57
N ASN A 390 12.74 -4.21 -11.62
CA ASN A 390 12.77 -5.39 -12.49
C ASN A 390 14.05 -6.24 -12.33
N SER A 391 14.65 -6.23 -11.14
CA SER A 391 15.98 -6.77 -10.89
C SER A 391 15.96 -7.94 -9.91
N GLU A 392 17.00 -8.77 -9.97
CA GLU A 392 17.19 -9.95 -9.13
C GLU A 392 18.49 -9.79 -8.34
N PHE A 393 18.40 -9.88 -7.02
CA PHE A 393 19.51 -9.75 -6.09
C PHE A 393 19.61 -11.01 -5.26
N THR A 394 20.75 -11.69 -5.32
CA THR A 394 21.01 -12.89 -4.54
C THR A 394 22.26 -12.70 -3.71
N GLN A 395 22.20 -13.10 -2.45
CA GLN A 395 23.34 -13.12 -1.54
C GLN A 395 23.50 -14.54 -0.98
N GLY A 396 24.75 -14.97 -0.82
CA GLY A 396 25.09 -16.30 -0.34
C GLY A 396 24.62 -16.54 1.10
N VAL A 397 24.38 -17.81 1.43
CA VAL A 397 24.09 -18.29 2.78
C VAL A 397 25.42 -18.58 3.48
N ASP A 398 25.78 -17.80 4.49
CA ASP A 398 27.01 -18.01 5.29
C ASP A 398 26.75 -17.71 6.78
N ALA A 399 27.58 -18.30 7.65
CA ALA A 399 27.48 -18.29 9.10
C ALA A 399 28.42 -17.28 9.80
N LYS A 400 29.07 -16.40 9.03
CA LYS A 400 30.16 -15.53 9.55
C LYS A 400 29.63 -14.21 10.13
N ALA A 401 29.99 -13.92 11.38
CA ALA A 401 29.69 -12.67 12.07
C ALA A 401 29.94 -11.39 11.23
N GLY A 402 29.02 -10.41 11.28
CA GLY A 402 29.19 -9.09 10.66
C GLY A 402 28.69 -8.95 9.21
N TYR A 403 27.97 -9.96 8.70
CA TYR A 403 27.28 -9.87 7.41
C TYR A 403 26.25 -8.78 7.40
N ARG A 404 26.08 -8.22 6.20
CA ARG A 404 25.19 -7.11 5.92
C ARG A 404 24.25 -7.54 4.82
N GLY A 405 22.99 -7.12 4.89
CA GLY A 405 21.95 -7.54 3.95
C GLY A 405 22.17 -7.13 2.49
N PRO A 406 21.15 -7.26 1.63
CA PRO A 406 21.33 -7.04 0.19
C PRO A 406 21.33 -5.55 -0.24
N LEU A 407 20.64 -4.66 0.49
CA LEU A 407 20.45 -3.27 0.06
C LEU A 407 20.59 -2.29 1.24
N GLN A 408 21.26 -1.16 1.01
CA GLN A 408 21.23 -0.01 1.91
C GLN A 408 21.06 1.29 1.12
N ILE A 409 20.01 2.06 1.40
CA ILE A 409 19.77 3.37 0.78
C ILE A 409 19.61 4.52 1.80
N ASN A 410 20.37 4.49 2.89
CA ASN A 410 20.19 5.41 4.01
C ASN A 410 20.31 6.90 3.63
N GLY A 411 19.45 7.76 4.19
CA GLY A 411 19.42 9.19 3.90
C GLY A 411 18.90 9.55 2.50
N THR A 412 18.41 8.56 1.74
CA THR A 412 17.94 8.77 0.37
C THR A 412 16.56 9.41 0.32
N LYS A 413 16.38 10.33 -0.63
CA LYS A 413 15.09 10.97 -0.92
C LYS A 413 14.56 10.55 -2.30
N ASN A 414 13.24 10.55 -2.45
CA ASN A 414 12.57 10.31 -3.74
C ASN A 414 13.02 8.99 -4.39
N PHE A 415 12.68 7.85 -3.80
CA PHE A 415 13.14 6.56 -4.30
C PHE A 415 11.99 5.62 -4.65
N VAL A 416 12.23 4.75 -5.64
CA VAL A 416 11.34 3.66 -6.03
C VAL A 416 12.13 2.36 -6.06
N VAL A 417 11.73 1.39 -5.24
CA VAL A 417 12.22 0.01 -5.26
C VAL A 417 11.04 -0.88 -5.61
N ALA A 418 10.95 -1.32 -6.87
CA ALA A 418 9.75 -1.97 -7.39
C ALA A 418 10.01 -3.21 -8.25
N HIS A 419 9.20 -4.25 -8.12
CA HIS A 419 9.26 -5.45 -8.97
C HIS A 419 10.62 -6.17 -8.93
N ASN A 420 11.26 -6.21 -7.77
CA ASN A 420 12.52 -6.91 -7.58
C ASN A 420 12.34 -8.25 -6.85
N SER A 421 13.32 -9.14 -7.00
CA SER A 421 13.48 -10.30 -6.13
C SER A 421 14.77 -10.16 -5.32
N PHE A 422 14.68 -10.28 -4.01
CA PHE A 422 15.81 -10.33 -3.09
C PHE A 422 15.83 -11.71 -2.44
N THR A 423 16.95 -12.42 -2.52
CA THR A 423 17.15 -13.68 -1.79
C THR A 423 18.44 -13.57 -0.98
N TYR A 424 18.34 -13.69 0.33
CA TYR A 424 19.46 -13.48 1.25
C TYR A 424 19.26 -14.28 2.55
N ALA A 425 20.29 -14.35 3.38
CA ALA A 425 20.27 -15.13 4.63
C ALA A 425 20.27 -14.28 5.91
N VAL A 426 21.12 -13.26 5.97
CA VAL A 426 21.46 -12.51 7.20
C VAL A 426 21.40 -11.02 6.93
N ASP A 427 20.80 -10.27 7.86
CA ASP A 427 20.59 -8.83 7.83
C ASP A 427 19.75 -8.31 6.62
N GLY A 428 18.94 -7.28 6.85
CA GLY A 428 17.84 -6.90 5.96
C GLY A 428 18.16 -5.84 4.91
N LEU A 429 17.09 -5.33 4.29
CA LEU A 429 17.09 -4.13 3.46
C LEU A 429 17.00 -2.89 4.35
N ASN A 430 18.00 -2.00 4.26
CA ASN A 430 18.15 -0.85 5.15
C ASN A 430 17.83 0.48 4.45
N LEU A 431 16.77 1.15 4.92
CA LEU A 431 16.18 2.37 4.38
C LEU A 431 16.06 3.45 5.47
N ASN A 432 17.07 3.57 6.34
CA ASN A 432 17.07 4.55 7.44
C ASN A 432 17.14 5.99 6.91
N THR A 433 16.53 6.92 7.63
CA THR A 433 16.48 8.36 7.34
C THR A 433 16.02 8.70 5.92
N THR A 434 15.26 7.79 5.30
CA THR A 434 14.75 7.97 3.95
C THR A 434 13.49 8.81 3.93
N ASN A 435 13.21 9.46 2.79
CA ASN A 435 12.04 10.32 2.67
C ASN A 435 11.42 10.28 1.26
N ARG A 436 10.08 10.27 1.16
CA ARG A 436 9.32 10.23 -0.11
C ARG A 436 9.67 8.99 -0.94
N GLY A 437 9.30 7.83 -0.40
CA GLY A 437 9.69 6.52 -0.91
C GLY A 437 8.54 5.65 -1.36
N VAL A 438 8.82 4.76 -2.31
CA VAL A 438 7.92 3.66 -2.70
C VAL A 438 8.72 2.35 -2.70
N PHE A 439 8.25 1.36 -1.94
CA PHE A 439 8.77 0.00 -1.91
C PHE A 439 7.62 -0.95 -2.25
N GLU A 440 7.54 -1.45 -3.48
CA GLU A 440 6.35 -2.15 -3.96
C GLU A 440 6.59 -3.39 -4.83
N ASP A 441 5.64 -4.32 -4.79
CA ASP A 441 5.61 -5.51 -5.65
C ASP A 441 6.95 -6.29 -5.67
N ASN A 442 7.71 -6.22 -4.57
CA ASN A 442 8.96 -6.95 -4.42
C ASN A 442 8.70 -8.33 -3.80
N LYS A 443 9.57 -9.27 -4.13
CA LYS A 443 9.66 -10.58 -3.50
C LYS A 443 10.93 -10.62 -2.66
N VAL A 444 10.77 -10.68 -1.35
CA VAL A 444 11.85 -10.68 -0.37
C VAL A 444 11.89 -12.05 0.30
N TYR A 445 12.86 -12.86 -0.10
CA TYR A 445 13.08 -14.21 0.41
C TYR A 445 14.22 -14.21 1.41
N ARG A 446 13.90 -14.63 2.64
CA ARG A 446 14.89 -14.86 3.69
C ARG A 446 15.15 -16.36 3.81
N ASP A 447 16.39 -16.78 3.64
CA ASP A 447 16.78 -18.18 3.78
C ASP A 447 16.96 -18.54 5.26
N GLY A 448 16.03 -19.33 5.80
CA GLY A 448 16.05 -19.83 7.18
C GLY A 448 17.02 -20.98 7.43
N SER A 449 17.66 -21.55 6.41
CA SER A 449 18.67 -22.61 6.58
C SER A 449 20.02 -22.10 7.07
N ALA A 450 20.22 -20.77 7.05
CA ALA A 450 21.42 -20.12 7.54
C ALA A 450 21.66 -20.45 9.02
N ARG A 451 22.64 -21.32 9.31
CA ARG A 451 23.00 -21.72 10.67
C ARG A 451 23.97 -20.71 11.26
N TRP A 452 23.50 -19.92 12.22
CA TRP A 452 24.32 -18.94 12.91
C TRP A 452 24.82 -19.47 14.26
N PRO A 453 26.02 -19.10 14.73
CA PRO A 453 26.42 -19.40 16.10
C PRO A 453 25.47 -18.70 17.09
N GLU A 454 24.72 -19.47 17.87
CA GLU A 454 23.79 -18.97 18.92
C GLU A 454 24.43 -17.94 19.86
N ALA A 455 25.77 -17.98 20.00
CA ALA A 455 26.55 -17.13 20.89
C ALA A 455 26.60 -15.63 20.52
N LEU A 456 26.12 -15.20 19.34
CA LEU A 456 26.35 -13.82 18.84
C LEU A 456 25.18 -12.85 19.05
N ASN A 457 23.98 -13.32 19.43
CA ASN A 457 22.81 -12.48 19.76
C ASN A 457 22.60 -11.27 18.82
N LEU A 458 22.66 -11.50 17.50
CA LEU A 458 22.56 -10.44 16.50
C LEU A 458 21.13 -10.25 16.00
N VAL A 459 20.75 -8.99 15.91
CA VAL A 459 19.49 -8.48 15.37
C VAL A 459 19.41 -8.74 13.87
N ASN A 460 18.35 -9.40 13.41
CA ASN A 460 18.14 -9.69 11.98
C ASN A 460 16.74 -9.28 11.52
N HIS A 461 16.64 -8.04 11.08
CA HIS A 461 15.43 -7.50 10.49
C HIS A 461 15.32 -7.81 8.99
N VAL A 462 14.14 -7.60 8.41
CA VAL A 462 13.91 -7.78 6.97
C VAL A 462 13.87 -6.44 6.26
N LEU A 463 12.93 -5.54 6.59
CA LEU A 463 12.87 -4.18 6.04
C LEU A 463 12.98 -3.15 7.18
N ILE A 464 14.12 -2.47 7.25
CA ILE A 464 14.45 -1.48 8.28
C ILE A 464 14.24 -0.08 7.74
N MET A 465 13.44 0.74 8.42
CA MET A 465 13.13 2.12 8.02
C MET A 465 13.16 3.07 9.22
N ASN A 466 14.28 3.15 9.93
CA ASN A 466 14.39 4.05 11.08
C ASN A 466 14.40 5.51 10.64
N PHE A 467 13.59 6.36 11.26
CA PHE A 467 13.47 7.80 10.96
C PHE A 467 13.04 8.10 9.52
N ALA A 468 12.28 7.19 8.90
CA ALA A 468 11.77 7.45 7.55
C ALA A 468 10.44 8.23 7.59
N GLU A 469 10.24 9.10 6.58
CA GLU A 469 9.04 9.94 6.45
C GLU A 469 8.46 9.85 5.03
N ASP A 470 7.14 9.85 4.87
CA ASP A 470 6.46 9.79 3.57
C ASP A 470 6.85 8.53 2.77
N VAL A 471 6.55 7.33 3.28
CA VAL A 471 6.92 6.05 2.64
C VAL A 471 5.71 5.17 2.40
N ALA A 472 5.60 4.65 1.18
CA ALA A 472 4.60 3.65 0.81
C ALA A 472 5.24 2.27 0.64
N VAL A 473 4.78 1.27 1.38
CA VAL A 473 5.19 -0.14 1.31
C VAL A 473 4.00 -0.97 0.83
N LEU A 474 3.99 -1.35 -0.44
CA LEU A 474 2.79 -1.82 -1.13
C LEU A 474 2.96 -3.20 -1.76
N ASN A 475 2.04 -4.14 -1.49
CA ASN A 475 1.90 -5.39 -2.25
C ASN A 475 3.17 -6.26 -2.32
N ASN A 476 4.06 -6.17 -1.33
CA ASN A 476 5.28 -6.99 -1.29
C ASN A 476 5.00 -8.37 -0.71
N LEU A 477 5.78 -9.36 -1.13
CA LEU A 477 5.88 -10.67 -0.49
C LEU A 477 7.16 -10.72 0.34
N PHE A 478 7.04 -10.93 1.64
CA PHE A 478 8.13 -11.27 2.55
C PHE A 478 7.98 -12.71 3.01
N LYS A 479 8.91 -13.57 2.64
CA LYS A 479 8.76 -15.01 2.88
C LYS A 479 10.05 -15.66 3.36
N VAL A 480 9.95 -16.45 4.41
CA VAL A 480 11.04 -17.33 4.82
C VAL A 480 11.01 -18.61 3.98
N ILE A 481 12.18 -19.02 3.47
CA ILE A 481 12.39 -20.23 2.67
C ILE A 481 13.44 -21.14 3.32
N ASN A 482 13.47 -22.42 2.93
CA ASN A 482 14.49 -23.40 3.34
C ASN A 482 14.60 -23.67 4.86
N GLY A 483 13.58 -23.33 5.65
CA GLY A 483 13.52 -23.61 7.09
C GLY A 483 12.87 -22.45 7.86
N PRO A 484 12.72 -22.56 9.19
CA PRO A 484 12.26 -21.45 10.01
C PRO A 484 13.37 -20.39 10.15
N ALA A 485 12.99 -19.13 10.31
CA ALA A 485 13.94 -18.05 10.58
C ALA A 485 14.65 -18.30 11.93
N GLN A 486 15.98 -18.27 11.91
CA GLN A 486 16.83 -18.48 13.09
C GLN A 486 17.07 -17.15 13.80
N ASN A 487 16.13 -16.69 14.62
CA ASN A 487 16.29 -15.47 15.42
C ASN A 487 16.03 -15.77 16.90
N ILE A 488 16.79 -15.13 17.79
CA ILE A 488 16.54 -15.10 19.22
C ILE A 488 15.96 -13.71 19.52
N ASN A 489 14.67 -13.64 19.84
CA ASN A 489 13.90 -12.42 20.18
C ASN A 489 13.73 -11.33 19.09
N ASP A 490 14.56 -11.31 18.04
CA ASP A 490 14.41 -10.39 16.89
C ASP A 490 13.76 -11.06 15.68
N GLY A 491 13.57 -10.34 14.57
CA GLY A 491 13.11 -10.95 13.30
C GLY A 491 11.98 -10.23 12.60
N GLU A 492 11.83 -8.94 12.87
CA GLU A 492 10.78 -8.07 12.41
C GLU A 492 10.84 -7.95 10.90
N THR A 493 9.68 -8.14 10.29
CA THR A 493 9.57 -8.11 8.85
C THR A 493 9.59 -6.66 8.34
N ILE A 494 8.83 -5.78 8.99
CA ILE A 494 8.85 -4.34 8.73
C ILE A 494 9.06 -3.64 10.08
N ILE A 495 10.13 -2.85 10.20
CA ILE A 495 10.52 -2.27 11.48
C ILE A 495 10.95 -0.80 11.42
N ALA A 496 10.62 -0.09 12.50
CA ALA A 496 11.28 1.14 12.90
C ALA A 496 11.59 1.10 14.42
N GLU A 497 12.82 1.45 14.81
CA GLU A 497 13.31 1.43 16.21
C GLU A 497 13.69 2.82 16.76
N GLY A 498 13.70 3.86 15.93
CA GLY A 498 13.84 5.25 16.36
C GLY A 498 15.14 5.63 17.07
N GLY A 499 16.19 4.79 17.06
CA GLY A 499 17.56 5.20 17.46
C GLY A 499 18.25 4.50 18.63
N GLY A 500 17.78 3.35 19.12
CA GLY A 500 18.40 2.61 20.23
C GLY A 500 18.14 3.24 21.61
N GLY A 501 18.18 2.47 22.70
CA GLY A 501 17.87 2.97 24.06
C GLY A 501 19.07 3.59 24.81
N TYR A 502 18.81 4.16 25.99
CA TYR A 502 19.81 4.60 26.99
C TYR A 502 20.69 5.79 26.60
N GLY A 503 20.08 6.93 26.27
CA GLY A 503 20.83 8.19 26.06
C GLY A 503 21.65 8.25 24.77
N ALA A 504 21.53 7.23 23.92
CA ALA A 504 22.08 7.24 22.56
C ALA A 504 21.22 8.07 21.59
N ARG A 505 19.99 8.42 21.98
CA ARG A 505 19.04 9.17 21.14
C ARG A 505 19.39 10.65 21.08
N ILE A 506 19.51 11.15 19.86
CA ILE A 506 19.96 12.50 19.56
C ILE A 506 18.80 13.48 19.74
N ASP A 507 19.04 14.60 20.42
CA ASP A 507 18.05 15.68 20.60
C ASP A 507 16.75 15.30 21.33
N GLU A 508 16.76 14.26 22.16
CA GLU A 508 15.60 13.87 22.95
C GLU A 508 15.72 14.31 24.42
N ASP A 509 14.60 14.76 25.00
CA ASP A 509 14.51 15.18 26.41
C ASP A 509 13.02 15.30 26.82
N ALA A 510 12.73 15.36 28.10
CA ALA A 510 11.39 15.68 28.59
C ALA A 510 11.46 16.58 29.83
N GLY A 511 10.43 17.39 30.07
CA GLY A 511 10.47 18.34 31.18
C GLY A 511 9.12 18.97 31.51
N THR A 512 9.17 20.04 32.29
CA THR A 512 7.98 20.77 32.76
C THR A 512 8.12 22.24 32.42
N ALA A 513 7.19 22.77 31.62
CA ALA A 513 7.24 24.16 31.18
C ALA A 513 7.14 25.11 32.38
N THR A 514 8.06 26.08 32.46
CA THR A 514 8.03 27.16 33.44
C THR A 514 7.27 28.38 32.94
N ALA A 515 7.29 28.64 31.62
CA ALA A 515 6.54 29.69 30.97
C ALA A 515 6.32 29.35 29.49
N THR A 516 5.30 29.93 28.88
CA THR A 516 4.89 29.63 27.51
C THR A 516 4.25 30.86 26.86
N THR A 517 4.38 30.96 25.55
CA THR A 517 3.64 31.91 24.72
C THR A 517 3.01 31.14 23.56
N PRO A 518 2.20 31.76 22.68
CA PRO A 518 1.70 31.08 21.51
C PRO A 518 2.79 30.43 20.65
N THR A 519 4.02 30.96 20.62
CA THR A 519 5.11 30.47 19.76
C THR A 519 6.36 30.03 20.53
N THR A 520 6.33 29.98 21.86
CA THR A 520 7.49 29.56 22.66
C THR A 520 7.11 28.66 23.83
N LEU A 521 8.04 27.78 24.21
CA LEU A 521 8.00 26.99 25.44
C LEU A 521 9.32 27.19 26.18
N GLN A 522 9.25 27.61 27.45
CA GLN A 522 10.42 27.86 28.30
C GLN A 522 10.43 26.88 29.47
N ASP A 523 11.59 26.31 29.75
CA ASP A 523 11.88 25.50 30.93
C ASP A 523 13.21 25.96 31.55
N ASN A 524 13.13 26.71 32.64
CA ASN A 524 14.30 27.26 33.34
C ASN A 524 15.14 26.19 34.08
N SER A 525 14.65 24.94 34.18
CA SER A 525 15.43 23.84 34.74
C SER A 525 16.40 23.21 33.73
N LYS A 526 16.26 23.56 32.44
CA LYS A 526 17.01 22.94 31.35
C LYS A 526 18.26 23.73 30.96
N ASN A 527 19.13 23.04 30.24
CA ASN A 527 20.30 23.61 29.60
C ASN A 527 20.54 22.90 28.25
N TRP A 528 19.65 23.11 27.30
CA TRP A 528 19.69 22.42 26.01
C TRP A 528 20.89 22.83 25.15
N PRO A 529 21.57 21.87 24.51
CA PRO A 529 22.63 22.16 23.54
C PRO A 529 22.05 22.71 22.22
N ALA A 530 22.87 22.95 21.20
CA ALA A 530 22.35 23.20 19.84
C ALA A 530 21.67 21.93 19.28
N MET A 531 20.67 22.06 18.40
CA MET A 531 20.01 20.92 17.75
C MET A 531 20.88 20.32 16.65
N ILE A 532 20.81 19.00 16.48
CA ILE A 532 21.49 18.17 15.48
C ILE A 532 20.52 17.66 14.40
N GLN A 533 19.35 17.09 14.76
CA GLN A 533 18.41 16.43 13.83
C GLN A 533 17.06 17.15 13.63
N HIS A 534 16.87 18.33 14.23
CA HIS A 534 15.62 19.12 14.19
C HIS A 534 14.40 18.38 14.79
N PRO A 535 14.43 18.07 16.10
CA PRO A 535 13.36 17.38 16.80
C PRO A 535 12.03 18.15 16.81
N VAL A 536 10.99 17.48 17.27
CA VAL A 536 9.69 18.08 17.62
C VAL A 536 9.55 18.22 19.13
N VAL A 537 8.63 19.09 19.56
CA VAL A 537 8.17 19.16 20.96
C VAL A 537 6.67 18.85 21.01
N ALA A 538 6.27 17.93 21.89
CA ALA A 538 4.88 17.61 22.18
C ALA A 538 4.52 17.91 23.63
N ILE A 539 3.29 18.35 23.87
CA ILE A 539 2.74 18.45 25.23
C ILE A 539 2.11 17.11 25.57
N VAL A 540 2.57 16.51 26.66
CA VAL A 540 2.18 15.13 27.03
C VAL A 540 1.33 15.10 28.30
N ARG A 541 1.24 16.22 29.03
CA ARG A 541 0.33 16.41 30.18
C ARG A 541 0.04 17.90 30.39
N GLY A 542 -1.20 18.23 30.75
CA GLY A 542 -1.65 19.61 31.02
C GLY A 542 -2.41 20.23 29.84
N PRO A 543 -2.74 21.54 29.92
CA PRO A 543 -3.41 22.25 28.83
C PRO A 543 -2.69 22.09 27.50
N GLY A 544 -3.42 21.65 26.47
CA GLY A 544 -2.86 21.41 25.15
C GLY A 544 -2.18 20.05 24.95
N MET A 545 -2.27 19.12 25.90
CA MET A 545 -1.78 17.73 25.77
C MET A 545 -2.26 17.07 24.49
N GLY A 546 -1.34 16.47 23.73
CA GLY A 546 -1.53 15.89 22.41
C GLY A 546 -0.96 16.77 21.28
N GLN A 547 -0.91 18.10 21.45
CA GLN A 547 -0.33 18.97 20.42
C GLN A 547 1.19 18.80 20.33
N TRP A 548 1.71 18.84 19.10
CA TRP A 548 3.15 18.87 18.84
C TRP A 548 3.51 19.92 17.79
N ARG A 549 4.77 20.35 17.77
CA ARG A 549 5.32 21.35 16.84
C ARG A 549 6.75 21.01 16.46
N ARG A 550 7.20 21.41 15.26
CA ARG A 550 8.64 21.35 14.95
C ARG A 550 9.34 22.45 15.74
N ILE A 551 10.53 22.14 16.27
CA ILE A 551 11.34 23.15 16.95
C ILE A 551 12.09 23.94 15.89
N ALA A 552 11.66 25.18 15.64
CA ALA A 552 12.28 26.07 14.67
C ALA A 552 13.66 26.56 15.15
N SER A 553 13.79 26.83 16.45
CA SER A 553 15.06 27.17 17.10
C SER A 553 14.99 26.92 18.61
N ARG A 554 16.15 26.80 19.28
CA ARG A 554 16.23 26.73 20.75
C ARG A 554 17.40 27.51 21.32
N THR A 555 17.20 28.08 22.50
CA THR A 555 18.27 28.50 23.42
C THR A 555 18.50 27.40 24.47
N SER A 556 19.32 27.66 25.49
CA SER A 556 19.51 26.71 26.60
C SER A 556 18.24 26.41 27.40
N THR A 557 17.23 27.30 27.40
CA THR A 557 16.02 27.16 28.22
C THR A 557 14.72 27.44 27.47
N THR A 558 14.77 27.87 26.20
CA THR A 558 13.58 28.26 25.44
C THR A 558 13.56 27.62 24.07
N LEU A 559 12.43 26.97 23.74
CA LEU A 559 12.10 26.47 22.42
C LEU A 559 11.24 27.50 21.69
N THR A 560 11.54 27.75 20.42
CA THR A 560 10.67 28.46 19.48
C THR A 560 10.07 27.45 18.52
N VAL A 561 8.75 27.45 18.38
CA VAL A 561 8.02 26.49 17.54
C VAL A 561 7.71 27.05 16.16
N ASP A 562 7.56 26.17 15.16
CA ASP A 562 7.31 26.52 13.76
C ASP A 562 5.95 27.16 13.48
N GLN A 563 4.99 26.95 14.36
CA GLN A 563 3.63 27.49 14.26
C GLN A 563 3.00 27.66 15.66
N PRO A 564 2.08 28.62 15.86
CA PRO A 564 1.47 28.84 17.16
C PRO A 564 0.75 27.62 17.73
N TRP A 565 0.75 27.46 19.05
CA TRP A 565 -0.08 26.48 19.75
C TRP A 565 -1.57 26.82 19.58
N THR A 566 -2.40 25.83 19.22
CA THR A 566 -3.87 26.00 19.16
C THR A 566 -4.41 26.30 20.55
N VAL A 567 -3.92 25.55 21.54
CA VAL A 567 -4.07 25.83 22.96
C VAL A 567 -2.69 26.06 23.53
N THR A 568 -2.42 27.30 23.96
CA THR A 568 -1.13 27.62 24.59
C THR A 568 -0.98 26.81 25.88
N PRO A 569 0.07 25.97 26.01
CA PRO A 569 0.29 25.18 27.22
C PRO A 569 0.51 26.12 28.41
N GLN A 570 0.27 25.69 29.63
CA GLN A 570 0.47 26.54 30.82
C GLN A 570 1.75 26.14 31.57
N ALA A 571 2.24 27.02 32.45
CA ALA A 571 3.27 26.66 33.41
C ALA A 571 2.83 25.42 34.21
N GLY A 572 3.73 24.44 34.35
CA GLY A 572 3.43 23.12 34.92
C GLY A 572 3.02 22.05 33.90
N SER A 573 2.79 22.40 32.63
CA SER A 573 2.53 21.39 31.58
C SER A 573 3.80 20.58 31.32
N ARG A 574 3.66 19.26 31.15
CA ARG A 574 4.79 18.39 30.80
C ARG A 574 4.91 18.28 29.30
N TYR A 575 6.14 18.30 28.81
CA TYR A 575 6.47 18.20 27.40
C TYR A 575 7.54 17.14 27.16
N ALA A 576 7.60 16.65 25.92
CA ALA A 576 8.61 15.75 25.41
C ALA A 576 9.21 16.33 24.12
N ILE A 577 10.53 16.20 23.96
CA ILE A 577 11.30 16.48 22.77
C ILE A 577 11.77 15.14 22.23
N PHE A 578 11.51 14.86 20.95
CA PHE A 578 11.88 13.59 20.32
C PHE A 578 11.98 13.76 18.79
N ASN A 579 12.52 12.75 18.11
CA ASN A 579 12.46 12.64 16.65
C ASN A 579 11.40 11.62 16.24
N TRP A 580 10.66 11.91 15.18
CA TRP A 580 9.77 10.89 14.61
C TRP A 580 10.61 9.74 14.06
N GLY A 581 10.43 8.54 14.64
CA GLY A 581 11.10 7.32 14.17
C GLY A 581 10.37 6.69 12.98
N ALA A 582 9.08 6.98 12.80
CA ALA A 582 8.32 6.72 11.58
C ALA A 582 7.17 7.73 11.44
N ARG A 583 7.00 8.34 10.26
CA ARG A 583 5.92 9.31 10.04
C ARG A 583 5.33 9.25 8.64
N SER A 584 4.00 9.31 8.55
CA SER A 584 3.28 9.36 7.27
C SER A 584 3.58 8.13 6.39
N TRP A 585 3.41 6.94 6.96
CA TRP A 585 3.63 5.67 6.25
C TRP A 585 2.32 5.03 5.82
N ILE A 586 2.35 4.40 4.65
CA ILE A 586 1.28 3.54 4.14
C ILE A 586 1.87 2.14 3.96
N ILE A 587 1.46 1.19 4.79
CA ILE A 587 1.82 -0.22 4.69
C ILE A 587 0.58 -0.98 4.25
N GLN A 588 0.49 -1.31 2.96
CA GLN A 588 -0.74 -1.82 2.36
C GLN A 588 -0.55 -3.08 1.52
N GLY A 589 -1.44 -4.07 1.70
CA GLY A 589 -1.53 -5.22 0.80
C GLY A 589 -0.34 -6.19 0.83
N ASN A 590 0.56 -6.07 1.81
CA ASN A 590 1.74 -6.93 1.89
C ASN A 590 1.38 -8.32 2.44
N THR A 591 2.12 -9.33 1.99
CA THR A 591 2.03 -10.72 2.47
C THR A 591 3.32 -11.08 3.20
N LEU A 592 3.20 -11.50 4.46
CA LEU A 592 4.32 -11.83 5.34
C LEU A 592 4.16 -13.28 5.82
N GLU A 593 5.15 -14.13 5.54
CA GLU A 593 5.10 -15.58 5.80
C GLU A 593 6.36 -16.07 6.55
N GLY A 594 6.16 -16.58 7.77
CA GLY A 594 7.16 -17.36 8.50
C GLY A 594 8.28 -16.61 9.22
N ASN A 595 8.30 -15.27 9.20
CA ASN A 595 9.27 -14.50 10.00
C ASN A 595 8.90 -14.52 11.48
N ARG A 596 9.87 -14.33 12.38
CA ARG A 596 9.59 -14.37 13.83
C ARG A 596 8.69 -13.22 14.29
N ARG A 597 8.83 -12.03 13.70
CA ARG A 597 8.03 -10.84 14.04
C ARG A 597 7.49 -10.15 12.79
N GLY A 598 6.35 -9.48 12.95
CA GLY A 598 5.56 -8.95 11.86
C GLY A 598 5.91 -7.51 11.54
N ILE A 599 4.93 -6.63 11.72
CA ILE A 599 5.08 -5.18 11.53
C ILE A 599 5.25 -4.58 12.92
N THR A 600 6.42 -4.02 13.19
CA THR A 600 6.81 -3.63 14.55
C THR A 600 7.38 -2.22 14.60
N PHE A 601 6.80 -1.37 15.45
CA PHE A 601 7.31 -0.05 15.79
C PHE A 601 7.85 -0.11 17.21
N TYR A 602 9.07 -0.60 17.34
CA TYR A 602 9.71 -0.95 18.60
C TYR A 602 10.33 0.29 19.25
N GLN A 603 9.93 0.66 20.46
CA GLN A 603 10.45 1.83 21.19
C GLN A 603 10.57 3.07 20.27
N ASN A 604 9.45 3.44 19.66
CA ASN A 604 9.44 4.36 18.52
C ASN A 604 8.39 5.46 18.68
N ALA A 605 8.76 6.68 18.27
CA ALA A 605 7.81 7.77 18.12
C ALA A 605 7.19 7.75 16.73
N THR A 606 5.87 7.56 16.64
CA THR A 606 5.15 7.44 15.37
C THR A 606 4.02 8.45 15.23
N ALA A 607 3.79 8.92 14.00
CA ALA A 607 2.67 9.78 13.66
C ALA A 607 2.14 9.45 12.27
N ASP A 608 0.81 9.46 12.10
CA ASP A 608 0.18 9.33 10.79
C ASP A 608 0.57 8.02 10.07
N ILE A 609 0.44 6.87 10.76
CA ILE A 609 0.71 5.53 10.20
C ILE A 609 -0.58 4.82 9.74
N ALA A 610 -0.60 4.23 8.55
CA ALA A 610 -1.71 3.44 8.02
C ALA A 610 -1.23 2.02 7.68
N ILE A 611 -1.77 1.02 8.37
CA ILE A 611 -1.48 -0.41 8.18
C ILE A 611 -2.76 -1.08 7.67
N VAL A 612 -2.81 -1.36 6.37
CA VAL A 612 -4.06 -1.60 5.65
C VAL A 612 -4.03 -2.91 4.86
N ASN A 613 -4.98 -3.80 5.10
CA ASN A 613 -5.19 -5.00 4.27
C ASN A 613 -3.93 -5.89 4.09
N ASN A 614 -3.04 -5.96 5.07
CA ASN A 614 -1.90 -6.87 5.04
C ASN A 614 -2.29 -8.27 5.52
N THR A 615 -1.59 -9.29 5.04
CA THR A 615 -1.75 -10.68 5.47
C THR A 615 -0.46 -11.16 6.13
N LEU A 616 -0.52 -11.54 7.41
CA LEU A 616 0.58 -12.09 8.19
C LEU A 616 0.20 -13.52 8.58
N THR A 617 0.99 -14.51 8.18
CA THR A 617 0.78 -15.92 8.53
C THR A 617 2.04 -16.50 9.14
N ASN A 618 1.96 -16.92 10.40
CA ASN A 618 3.08 -17.38 11.22
C ASN A 618 4.24 -16.38 11.19
N SER A 619 3.88 -15.09 11.10
CA SER A 619 4.82 -14.01 10.86
C SER A 619 4.80 -12.96 11.97
N GLY A 620 4.32 -13.32 13.16
CA GLY A 620 4.20 -12.45 14.33
C GLY A 620 3.14 -11.35 14.22
N SER A 621 3.24 -10.37 15.12
CA SER A 621 2.22 -9.37 15.42
C SER A 621 2.26 -8.10 14.57
N ILE A 622 1.19 -7.30 14.66
CA ILE A 622 1.25 -5.85 14.40
C ILE A 622 1.40 -5.16 15.76
N ASP A 623 2.59 -4.61 16.00
CA ASP A 623 3.08 -4.25 17.32
C ASP A 623 3.52 -2.79 17.39
N LEU A 624 2.87 -2.02 18.27
CA LEU A 624 3.21 -0.64 18.58
C LEU A 624 3.73 -0.54 20.02
N THR A 625 4.99 -0.11 20.17
CA THR A 625 5.68 -0.05 21.46
C THR A 625 6.13 1.38 21.79
N PRO A 626 5.21 2.28 22.21
CA PRO A 626 5.59 3.58 22.75
C PRO A 626 6.37 3.41 24.05
N TRP A 627 7.24 4.39 24.33
CA TRP A 627 8.25 4.27 25.39
C TRP A 627 8.26 5.50 26.29
N GLN A 628 8.32 5.27 27.60
CA GLN A 628 8.59 6.32 28.57
C GLN A 628 9.67 5.80 29.52
N MET A 629 10.74 6.59 29.75
CA MET A 629 11.87 6.18 30.60
C MET A 629 12.43 7.34 31.41
N ASP A 630 12.44 7.22 32.74
CA ASP A 630 13.11 8.16 33.64
C ASP A 630 14.57 7.73 33.90
N ASN A 631 15.51 8.41 33.23
CA ASN A 631 16.95 8.20 33.41
C ASN A 631 17.63 9.30 34.23
N SER A 632 16.86 10.14 34.94
CA SER A 632 17.43 11.22 35.74
C SER A 632 18.54 10.77 36.72
N PRO A 633 18.52 9.57 37.34
CA PRO A 633 19.60 9.12 38.22
C PRO A 633 20.92 8.81 37.50
N ALA A 634 20.89 8.58 36.18
CA ALA A 634 22.06 8.26 35.36
C ALA A 634 22.65 9.49 34.64
N GLY A 635 22.08 10.68 34.85
CA GLY A 635 22.50 11.90 34.16
C GLY A 635 22.12 11.95 32.68
N VAL A 636 21.19 11.09 32.24
CA VAL A 636 20.68 11.03 30.88
C VAL A 636 19.29 11.70 30.84
N PRO A 637 18.96 12.47 29.79
CA PRO A 637 17.63 13.04 29.60
C PRO A 637 16.51 12.00 29.69
N GLN A 638 15.33 12.43 30.15
CA GLN A 638 14.15 11.58 30.17
C GLN A 638 13.68 11.33 28.73
N GLU A 639 13.45 10.07 28.36
CA GLU A 639 13.00 9.68 27.03
C GLU A 639 11.48 9.48 27.03
N PHE A 640 10.82 9.98 25.98
CA PHE A 640 9.37 9.84 25.79
C PHE A 640 9.04 9.77 24.30
N LEU A 641 8.52 8.62 23.86
CA LEU A 641 8.26 8.30 22.46
C LEU A 641 6.77 8.00 22.27
N PRO A 642 6.01 8.92 21.65
CA PRO A 642 4.57 8.76 21.48
C PRO A 642 4.17 8.01 20.21
N VAL A 643 2.98 7.42 20.23
CA VAL A 643 2.27 6.85 19.06
C VAL A 643 1.00 7.65 18.82
N TYR A 644 0.98 8.44 17.75
CA TYR A 644 -0.13 9.32 17.37
C TYR A 644 -0.74 8.93 16.01
N ASP A 645 -2.07 9.04 15.89
CA ASP A 645 -2.82 8.97 14.64
C ASP A 645 -2.53 7.73 13.77
N THR A 646 -2.62 6.54 14.38
CA THR A 646 -2.33 5.26 13.71
C THR A 646 -3.62 4.49 13.40
N GLN A 647 -3.79 4.13 12.13
CA GLN A 647 -4.90 3.30 11.65
C GLN A 647 -4.40 1.91 11.29
N ILE A 648 -4.99 0.89 11.90
CA ILE A 648 -4.75 -0.53 11.61
C ILE A 648 -6.07 -1.11 11.13
N THR A 649 -6.22 -1.32 9.82
CA THR A 649 -7.50 -1.73 9.27
C THR A 649 -7.45 -2.83 8.22
N GLY A 650 -8.39 -3.76 8.29
CA GLY A 650 -8.57 -4.82 7.28
C GLY A 650 -7.45 -5.87 7.23
N ASN A 651 -6.54 -5.90 8.20
CA ASN A 651 -5.44 -6.86 8.20
C ASN A 651 -5.91 -8.25 8.64
N ASN A 652 -5.28 -9.29 8.10
CA ASN A 652 -5.46 -10.67 8.51
C ASN A 652 -4.16 -11.19 9.14
N VAL A 653 -4.18 -11.46 10.45
CA VAL A 653 -3.00 -11.88 11.22
C VAL A 653 -3.29 -13.24 11.86
N ALA A 654 -2.43 -14.23 11.61
CA ALA A 654 -2.68 -15.59 12.06
C ALA A 654 -1.42 -16.30 12.55
N ASP A 655 -1.53 -16.98 13.69
CA ASP A 655 -0.66 -18.09 14.10
C ASP A 655 -1.42 -19.41 13.88
N ILE A 656 -1.06 -20.14 12.83
CA ILE A 656 -1.72 -21.39 12.45
C ILE A 656 -0.91 -22.64 12.81
N ASP A 657 0.38 -22.50 13.14
CA ASP A 657 1.27 -23.62 13.46
C ASP A 657 1.88 -23.54 14.86
N GLY A 658 1.59 -22.48 15.63
CA GLY A 658 2.07 -22.29 16.99
C GLY A 658 3.51 -21.81 17.05
N SER A 659 4.08 -21.37 15.92
CA SER A 659 5.48 -20.93 15.85
C SER A 659 5.67 -19.52 16.40
N ASN A 660 4.67 -18.65 16.26
CA ASN A 660 4.78 -17.23 16.61
C ASN A 660 3.41 -16.71 17.05
N GLY A 661 3.19 -16.61 18.36
CA GLY A 661 1.99 -16.00 18.91
C GLY A 661 1.73 -14.62 18.33
N VAL A 662 0.46 -14.29 18.10
CA VAL A 662 0.08 -13.05 17.39
C VAL A 662 -0.84 -12.13 18.19
N PHE A 663 -0.56 -10.84 18.10
CA PHE A 663 -1.46 -9.78 18.56
C PHE A 663 -1.53 -8.60 17.58
N ILE A 664 -2.54 -7.76 17.77
CA ILE A 664 -2.64 -6.45 17.10
C ILE A 664 -2.91 -5.38 18.16
N GLY A 665 -2.03 -4.40 18.29
CA GLY A 665 -2.31 -3.25 19.13
C GLY A 665 -1.09 -2.59 19.75
N VAL A 666 -1.27 -2.04 20.94
CA VAL A 666 -0.30 -1.20 21.62
C VAL A 666 0.06 -1.78 22.98
N HIS A 667 1.35 -1.84 23.28
CA HIS A 667 1.83 -2.01 24.65
C HIS A 667 2.80 -0.88 24.99
N THR A 668 2.35 0.03 25.86
CA THR A 668 3.16 1.17 26.30
C THR A 668 4.15 0.72 27.35
N ILE A 669 5.44 1.01 27.18
CA ILE A 669 6.46 0.67 28.17
C ILE A 669 6.70 1.83 29.14
N GLN A 670 6.68 1.52 30.43
CA GLN A 670 7.20 2.34 31.52
C GLN A 670 8.49 1.71 32.05
N TYR A 671 9.62 2.29 31.64
CA TYR A 671 10.93 1.85 32.08
C TYR A 671 11.37 2.62 33.34
N LEU A 672 11.65 1.90 34.43
CA LEU A 672 12.14 2.40 35.72
C LEU A 672 11.30 3.53 36.36
N GLN A 673 10.02 3.63 36.03
CA GLN A 673 9.13 4.65 36.61
C GLN A 673 7.78 4.05 37.06
N PRO A 674 7.32 4.33 38.29
CA PRO A 674 6.06 3.80 38.80
C PRO A 674 4.83 4.61 38.36
N ARG A 675 5.02 5.72 37.62
CA ARG A 675 3.96 6.66 37.26
C ARG A 675 4.09 7.08 35.80
N SER A 676 2.95 7.34 35.15
CA SER A 676 2.92 7.89 33.80
C SER A 676 3.48 9.31 33.78
N PHE A 677 4.50 9.57 32.96
CA PHE A 677 4.98 10.93 32.75
C PHE A 677 3.94 11.76 32.01
N GLY A 678 3.30 11.17 31.01
CA GLY A 678 2.23 11.75 30.22
C GLY A 678 1.52 10.71 29.35
N THR A 679 0.63 11.18 28.48
CA THR A 679 -0.12 10.35 27.53
C THR A 679 0.71 10.12 26.28
N SER A 680 1.17 8.87 26.10
CA SER A 680 2.01 8.47 24.97
C SER A 680 1.20 7.98 23.78
N VAL A 681 -0.08 7.65 23.94
CA VAL A 681 -0.90 7.08 22.87
C VAL A 681 -2.22 7.84 22.73
N ILE A 682 -2.47 8.36 21.53
CA ILE A 682 -3.73 8.97 21.11
C ILE A 682 -4.01 8.64 19.63
N GLY A 683 -5.27 8.57 19.25
CA GLY A 683 -5.66 8.41 17.84
C GLY A 683 -5.31 7.03 17.24
N VAL A 684 -5.23 5.99 18.07
CA VAL A 684 -5.07 4.60 17.58
C VAL A 684 -6.43 3.99 17.28
N GLU A 685 -6.61 3.57 16.04
CA GLU A 685 -7.85 2.95 15.55
C GLU A 685 -7.55 1.58 14.94
N VAL A 686 -8.12 0.53 15.54
CA VAL A 686 -8.00 -0.85 15.10
C VAL A 686 -9.36 -1.32 14.60
N ARG A 687 -9.53 -1.37 13.28
CA ARG A 687 -10.85 -1.62 12.67
C ARG A 687 -10.86 -2.72 11.63
N ARG A 688 -11.86 -3.61 11.66
CA ARG A 688 -12.08 -4.64 10.61
C ARG A 688 -10.91 -5.59 10.40
N ASN A 689 -10.06 -5.78 11.41
CA ASN A 689 -9.00 -6.77 11.34
C ASN A 689 -9.54 -8.16 11.68
N THR A 690 -8.88 -9.19 11.19
CA THR A 690 -9.10 -10.58 11.59
C THR A 690 -7.84 -11.10 12.24
N LEU A 691 -7.97 -11.60 13.47
CA LEU A 691 -6.89 -12.25 14.20
C LEU A 691 -7.25 -13.70 14.45
N THR A 692 -6.37 -14.62 14.08
CA THR A 692 -6.50 -16.06 14.35
C THR A 692 -5.36 -16.52 15.26
N ALA A 693 -5.70 -16.87 16.49
CA ALA A 693 -4.76 -17.42 17.45
C ALA A 693 -4.56 -18.93 17.25
N HIS A 694 -3.41 -19.44 17.68
CA HIS A 694 -3.14 -20.86 17.72
C HIS A 694 -3.97 -21.57 18.82
N GLN A 695 -4.12 -22.89 18.74
CA GLN A 695 -4.82 -23.70 19.74
C GLN A 695 -3.93 -24.86 20.22
N PRO A 696 -3.49 -24.86 21.49
CA PRO A 696 -3.74 -23.84 22.51
C PRO A 696 -3.02 -22.51 22.20
N ASN A 697 -3.51 -21.40 22.76
CA ASN A 697 -2.88 -20.09 22.58
C ASN A 697 -1.38 -20.12 22.93
N VAL A 698 -0.57 -19.46 22.09
CA VAL A 698 0.88 -19.32 22.26
C VAL A 698 1.20 -17.84 22.48
N PRO A 699 1.90 -17.45 23.56
CA PRO A 699 2.25 -16.06 23.77
C PRO A 699 3.15 -15.50 22.66
N ALA A 700 2.88 -14.27 22.24
CA ALA A 700 3.81 -13.49 21.45
C ALA A 700 4.98 -13.05 22.34
N VAL A 701 6.22 -13.32 21.93
CA VAL A 701 7.41 -12.95 22.70
C VAL A 701 8.04 -11.67 22.14
N VAL A 702 7.91 -10.58 22.89
CA VAL A 702 8.42 -9.24 22.57
C VAL A 702 9.08 -8.65 23.83
N ASP A 703 10.30 -9.05 24.17
CA ASP A 703 10.97 -8.79 25.47
C ASP A 703 10.25 -9.29 26.74
N ALA A 704 8.95 -9.57 26.63
CA ALA A 704 8.02 -10.13 27.58
C ALA A 704 7.02 -11.01 26.82
N ASN A 705 6.19 -11.75 27.56
CA ASN A 705 5.15 -12.58 26.98
C ASN A 705 3.85 -11.79 26.91
N PHE A 706 3.32 -11.63 25.70
CA PHE A 706 2.02 -11.02 25.44
C PHE A 706 1.01 -12.09 25.02
N PRO A 707 -0.25 -11.99 25.46
CA PRO A 707 -1.29 -12.92 25.05
C PRO A 707 -1.66 -12.71 23.58
N GLU A 708 -2.28 -13.71 22.96
CA GLU A 708 -2.83 -13.51 21.61
C GLU A 708 -4.18 -12.79 21.69
N GLY A 709 -4.41 -11.89 20.73
CA GLY A 709 -5.61 -11.05 20.68
C GLY A 709 -5.31 -9.60 20.32
N TYR A 710 -6.25 -8.72 20.63
CA TYR A 710 -6.09 -7.28 20.46
C TYR A 710 -5.61 -6.67 21.78
N ILE A 711 -4.54 -5.87 21.76
CA ILE A 711 -3.88 -5.40 23.00
C ILE A 711 -3.94 -3.88 23.12
N ASN A 712 -4.24 -3.40 24.33
CA ASN A 712 -4.13 -1.99 24.70
C ASN A 712 -3.63 -1.86 26.13
N ASP A 713 -2.34 -2.13 26.32
CA ASP A 713 -1.76 -2.40 27.64
C ASP A 713 -0.65 -1.42 28.02
N LEU A 714 -0.51 -1.16 29.32
CA LEU A 714 0.68 -0.59 29.93
C LEU A 714 1.58 -1.72 30.46
N HIS A 715 2.90 -1.61 30.31
CA HIS A 715 3.87 -2.63 30.73
C HIS A 715 5.05 -1.99 31.47
N PHE A 716 5.54 -2.65 32.53
CA PHE A 716 6.66 -2.16 33.36
C PHE A 716 7.95 -2.90 33.10
N GLN A 717 9.07 -2.18 33.07
CA GLN A 717 10.39 -2.76 32.92
C GLN A 717 11.45 -2.07 33.80
N PRO A 718 12.37 -2.80 34.47
CA PRO A 718 12.33 -4.23 34.75
C PRO A 718 11.44 -4.55 35.96
N GLY A 719 10.58 -5.57 35.85
CA GLY A 719 9.82 -6.12 36.97
C GLY A 719 8.60 -5.29 37.43
N SER A 720 7.92 -5.78 38.48
CA SER A 720 6.72 -5.16 39.02
C SER A 720 7.04 -4.00 39.96
N SER A 721 6.94 -2.77 39.46
CA SER A 721 6.77 -1.59 40.32
C SER A 721 5.29 -1.42 40.68
N ASN A 722 5.00 -0.90 41.89
CA ASN A 722 3.64 -0.48 42.22
C ASN A 722 3.28 0.71 41.32
N TYR A 723 2.34 0.53 40.38
CA TYR A 723 1.79 1.63 39.60
C TYR A 723 1.17 2.65 40.56
N ILE A 724 1.44 3.93 40.32
CA ILE A 724 0.82 5.05 40.99
C ILE A 724 -0.05 5.76 39.97
N ASP A 725 -1.36 5.59 40.12
CA ASP A 725 -2.30 6.26 39.24
C ASP A 725 -2.48 7.73 39.66
N GLU A 726 -1.89 8.65 38.91
CA GLU A 726 -2.09 10.10 39.01
C GLU A 726 -3.24 10.60 38.11
N GLN A 727 -4.14 9.71 37.69
CA GLN A 727 -5.21 9.94 36.71
C GLN A 727 -4.68 10.51 35.39
N THR A 728 -3.49 10.07 35.00
CA THR A 728 -2.85 10.46 33.75
C THR A 728 -2.77 9.22 32.86
N PRO A 729 -3.61 9.14 31.80
CA PRO A 729 -3.64 7.98 30.94
C PRO A 729 -2.31 7.83 30.22
N ALA A 730 -1.74 6.62 30.23
CA ALA A 730 -0.64 6.27 29.32
C ALA A 730 -1.19 6.11 27.90
N ILE A 731 -2.37 5.47 27.80
CA ILE A 731 -3.11 5.27 26.55
C ILE A 731 -4.50 5.89 26.66
N LEU A 732 -4.86 6.72 25.68
CA LEU A 732 -6.11 7.45 25.66
C LEU A 732 -6.86 7.26 24.33
N GLY A 733 -8.05 6.69 24.40
CA GLY A 733 -9.03 6.78 23.31
C GLY A 733 -8.89 5.77 22.18
N THR A 734 -8.25 4.62 22.43
CA THR A 734 -8.13 3.56 21.41
C THR A 734 -9.51 3.04 21.00
N ILE A 735 -9.75 2.92 19.68
CA ILE A 735 -10.96 2.32 19.12
C ILE A 735 -10.65 0.93 18.58
N PHE A 736 -11.30 -0.10 19.13
CA PHE A 736 -11.42 -1.42 18.54
C PHE A 736 -12.82 -1.57 17.96
N GLN A 737 -12.97 -1.60 16.63
CA GLN A 737 -14.28 -1.64 16.00
C GLN A 737 -14.37 -2.67 14.85
N ASP A 738 -15.46 -3.44 14.82
CA ASP A 738 -15.78 -4.40 13.75
C ASP A 738 -14.66 -5.44 13.49
N ASN A 739 -13.84 -5.73 14.50
CA ASN A 739 -12.76 -6.71 14.40
C ASN A 739 -13.29 -8.15 14.55
N THR A 740 -12.52 -9.15 14.14
CA THR A 740 -12.79 -10.56 14.39
C THR A 740 -11.65 -11.18 15.18
N ALA A 741 -11.98 -11.89 16.26
CA ALA A 741 -11.07 -12.72 17.04
C ALA A 741 -11.46 -14.19 16.88
N ILE A 742 -10.52 -15.01 16.43
CA ILE A 742 -10.70 -16.43 16.18
C ILE A 742 -9.77 -17.21 17.10
N ASN A 743 -10.33 -18.13 17.87
CA ASN A 743 -9.60 -19.00 18.80
C ASN A 743 -8.78 -18.27 19.88
N CYS A 744 -9.03 -17.00 20.17
CA CYS A 744 -8.37 -16.31 21.29
C CYS A 744 -9.04 -16.67 22.62
N ASP A 745 -8.28 -16.95 23.67
CA ASP A 745 -8.82 -17.12 25.02
C ASP A 745 -9.58 -15.86 25.49
N ASN A 746 -8.99 -14.68 25.24
CA ASN A 746 -9.64 -13.38 25.38
C ASN A 746 -9.38 -12.57 24.11
N ALA A 747 -10.42 -11.96 23.54
CA ALA A 747 -10.28 -11.21 22.29
C ALA A 747 -9.54 -9.88 22.47
N VAL A 748 -9.81 -9.14 23.55
CA VAL A 748 -9.20 -7.84 23.84
C VAL A 748 -8.57 -7.86 25.22
N HIS A 749 -7.33 -7.38 25.33
CA HIS A 749 -6.55 -7.27 26.57
C HIS A 749 -6.34 -5.81 26.91
N LEU A 750 -6.74 -5.43 28.12
CA LEU A 750 -6.64 -4.08 28.67
C LEU A 750 -6.01 -4.12 30.08
N ASN A 751 -5.51 -2.98 30.55
CA ASN A 751 -5.14 -2.82 31.96
C ASN A 751 -5.24 -1.38 32.49
N SER A 752 -4.84 -1.18 33.75
CA SER A 752 -4.92 0.09 34.49
C SER A 752 -4.34 1.34 33.81
N GLY A 753 -3.51 1.22 32.77
CA GLY A 753 -2.95 2.36 32.03
C GLY A 753 -3.82 2.89 30.88
N ALA A 754 -4.88 2.16 30.49
CA ALA A 754 -5.74 2.48 29.37
C ALA A 754 -7.01 3.23 29.79
N TYR A 755 -7.30 4.33 29.10
CA TYR A 755 -8.45 5.19 29.37
C TYR A 755 -9.28 5.41 28.11
N ASN A 756 -10.59 5.47 28.28
CA ASN A 756 -11.57 5.76 27.23
C ASN A 756 -11.49 4.81 26.02
N THR A 757 -11.15 3.54 26.24
CA THR A 757 -11.13 2.53 25.17
C THR A 757 -12.56 2.23 24.71
N LEU A 758 -12.79 2.20 23.41
CA LEU A 758 -14.04 1.70 22.83
C LEU A 758 -13.82 0.30 22.23
N VAL A 759 -14.61 -0.68 22.66
CA VAL A 759 -14.66 -2.03 22.06
C VAL A 759 -16.03 -2.26 21.44
N CYS A 760 -16.12 -2.27 20.12
CA CYS A 760 -17.37 -2.19 19.36
C CYS A 760 -17.46 -3.31 18.33
N ASN A 761 -18.56 -4.08 18.34
CA ASN A 761 -18.87 -5.10 17.32
C ASN A 761 -17.74 -6.10 17.04
N THR A 762 -16.88 -6.43 18.00
CA THR A 762 -15.87 -7.47 17.81
C THR A 762 -16.57 -8.83 17.72
N LYS A 763 -16.40 -9.51 16.58
CA LYS A 763 -16.90 -10.86 16.35
C LYS A 763 -15.99 -11.89 17.01
N LEU A 764 -16.59 -12.77 17.82
CA LEU A 764 -15.90 -13.89 18.47
C LEU A 764 -16.19 -15.19 17.73
N VAL A 765 -15.15 -15.95 17.38
CA VAL A 765 -15.25 -17.28 16.76
C VAL A 765 -14.38 -18.23 17.57
N ASN A 766 -14.99 -19.19 18.29
CA ASN A 766 -14.29 -20.06 19.25
C ASN A 766 -13.47 -19.28 20.30
N SER A 767 -13.87 -18.05 20.60
CA SER A 767 -13.27 -17.22 21.65
C SER A 767 -14.27 -17.06 22.79
N PRO A 768 -13.97 -17.57 23.99
CA PRO A 768 -14.95 -17.59 25.08
C PRO A 768 -15.17 -16.20 25.71
N ASN A 769 -14.16 -15.31 25.66
CA ASN A 769 -14.21 -14.03 26.34
C ASN A 769 -13.93 -12.86 25.39
N LEU A 770 -14.71 -11.78 25.52
CA LEU A 770 -14.50 -10.56 24.75
C LEU A 770 -13.34 -9.73 25.30
N ILE A 771 -13.31 -9.49 26.63
CA ILE A 771 -12.36 -8.60 27.28
C ILE A 771 -11.73 -9.30 28.48
N GLU A 772 -10.41 -9.22 28.58
CA GLU A 772 -9.65 -9.36 29.81
C GLU A 772 -9.15 -7.98 30.24
N ASP A 773 -9.47 -7.57 31.47
CA ASP A 773 -9.06 -6.26 32.01
C ASP A 773 -8.30 -6.45 33.32
N ILE A 774 -6.98 -6.24 33.25
CA ILE A 774 -6.06 -6.56 34.35
C ILE A 774 -5.82 -5.31 35.21
N LYS A 775 -5.95 -5.51 36.52
CA LYS A 775 -5.63 -4.51 37.52
C LYS A 775 -4.18 -4.64 37.98
N PHE A 776 -3.44 -3.52 38.03
CA PHE A 776 -2.14 -3.52 38.70
C PHE A 776 -2.23 -3.60 40.23
N ASN A 777 -1.14 -4.05 40.84
CA ASN A 777 -0.99 -4.11 42.29
C ASN A 777 -1.17 -2.72 42.91
N ALA A 778 -1.82 -2.66 44.08
CA ALA A 778 -2.11 -1.44 44.84
C ALA A 778 -3.06 -0.41 44.19
N ILE A 779 -3.61 -0.71 43.01
CA ILE A 779 -4.64 0.12 42.36
C ILE A 779 -6.02 -0.50 42.57
N THR A 780 -7.10 0.26 42.42
CA THR A 780 -8.48 -0.21 42.66
C THR A 780 -9.29 -0.49 41.39
N HIS A 781 -8.74 -0.22 40.21
CA HIS A 781 -9.41 -0.39 38.92
C HIS A 781 -8.46 -0.92 37.83
N GLY A 782 -9.01 -1.67 36.87
CA GLY A 782 -8.36 -1.96 35.59
C GLY A 782 -8.40 -0.73 34.68
N SER A 783 -8.72 -0.89 33.42
CA SER A 783 -8.95 0.21 32.49
C SER A 783 -10.04 1.18 32.99
N VAL A 784 -9.94 2.47 32.63
CA VAL A 784 -10.88 3.51 33.06
C VAL A 784 -11.77 3.94 31.91
N SER A 785 -13.08 3.94 32.14
CA SER A 785 -14.09 4.35 31.14
C SER A 785 -14.04 3.52 29.85
N THR A 786 -13.77 2.22 29.96
CA THR A 786 -13.94 1.32 28.81
C THR A 786 -15.42 1.19 28.48
N ALA A 787 -15.77 1.44 27.22
CA ALA A 787 -17.12 1.40 26.73
C ALA A 787 -17.26 0.37 25.60
N SER A 788 -18.47 -0.15 25.44
CA SER A 788 -18.89 -0.80 24.22
C SER A 788 -19.83 0.12 23.46
N CYS A 789 -19.90 -0.04 22.13
CA CYS A 789 -21.01 0.54 21.40
C CYS A 789 -22.32 0.04 22.03
N PRO A 790 -23.36 0.89 22.14
CA PRO A 790 -24.67 0.39 22.49
C PRO A 790 -24.94 -0.80 21.57
N THR A 791 -25.35 -1.94 22.15
CA THR A 791 -25.98 -2.98 21.34
C THR A 791 -26.96 -2.22 20.48
N SER A 792 -26.86 -2.40 19.15
CA SER A 792 -27.81 -1.81 18.22
C SER A 792 -29.17 -1.91 18.92
N ALA A 793 -29.78 -0.75 19.23
CA ALA A 793 -31.03 -0.71 19.97
C ALA A 793 -31.89 -1.85 19.43
N PRO A 794 -32.51 -2.70 20.29
CA PRO A 794 -33.17 -3.92 19.85
C PRO A 794 -33.88 -3.58 18.57
N THR A 795 -33.43 -4.23 17.50
CA THR A 795 -33.88 -4.08 16.11
C THR A 795 -35.20 -3.35 16.09
N ALA A 796 -35.22 -2.15 15.49
CA ALA A 796 -36.45 -1.42 15.19
C ALA A 796 -37.55 -2.45 14.93
N SER A 797 -38.48 -2.64 15.88
CA SER A 797 -39.50 -3.70 15.92
C SER A 797 -39.25 -4.79 14.89
N ALA A 798 -38.46 -5.84 15.22
CA ALA A 798 -38.03 -6.91 14.32
C ALA A 798 -38.95 -7.01 13.09
N LEU A 799 -38.51 -6.37 12.00
CA LEU A 799 -39.35 -6.22 10.82
C LEU A 799 -39.27 -7.52 10.02
N PRO A 800 -40.40 -8.04 9.54
CA PRO A 800 -40.37 -9.16 8.62
C PRO A 800 -39.45 -8.86 7.43
N PRO A 801 -38.71 -9.85 6.91
CA PRO A 801 -37.93 -9.67 5.70
C PRO A 801 -38.86 -9.28 4.53
N VAL A 802 -38.28 -8.73 3.47
CA VAL A 802 -39.00 -8.47 2.22
C VAL A 802 -38.59 -9.55 1.23
N ALA A 803 -39.54 -10.38 0.81
CA ALA A 803 -39.33 -11.26 -0.34
C ALA A 803 -39.43 -10.43 -1.62
N ASP A 804 -38.54 -10.67 -2.58
CA ASP A 804 -38.55 -9.91 -3.83
C ASP A 804 -39.54 -10.53 -4.82
N PRO A 805 -40.55 -9.81 -5.34
CA PRO A 805 -41.34 -10.34 -6.45
C PRO A 805 -40.41 -10.62 -7.65
N LYS A 806 -40.58 -11.77 -8.27
CA LYS A 806 -39.74 -12.22 -9.39
C LYS A 806 -40.56 -12.42 -10.64
N THR A 807 -39.95 -12.12 -11.78
CA THR A 807 -40.42 -12.59 -13.08
C THR A 807 -39.27 -13.34 -13.73
N ASN A 808 -39.46 -14.64 -13.95
CA ASN A 808 -38.50 -15.47 -14.66
C ASN A 808 -38.39 -15.03 -16.12
N PRO A 809 -37.24 -15.24 -16.77
CA PRO A 809 -37.19 -15.26 -18.23
C PRO A 809 -38.23 -16.23 -18.80
N VAL A 810 -38.65 -15.97 -20.04
CA VAL A 810 -39.66 -16.79 -20.73
C VAL A 810 -39.22 -18.26 -20.76
N VAL A 811 -40.09 -19.15 -20.29
CA VAL A 811 -39.93 -20.60 -20.37
C VAL A 811 -40.60 -21.09 -21.66
N PRO A 812 -39.89 -21.82 -22.55
CA PRO A 812 -40.51 -22.38 -23.74
C PRO A 812 -41.56 -23.44 -23.38
N HIS A 813 -42.72 -23.40 -24.05
CA HIS A 813 -43.85 -24.28 -23.75
C HIS A 813 -43.58 -25.80 -23.90
N ASN A 814 -42.45 -26.19 -24.52
CA ASN A 814 -42.07 -27.56 -24.83
C ASN A 814 -40.84 -28.08 -24.05
N THR A 815 -40.43 -27.40 -22.97
CA THR A 815 -39.25 -27.80 -22.18
C THR A 815 -39.60 -28.77 -21.04
N SER A 816 -38.75 -29.79 -20.82
CA SER A 816 -38.83 -30.68 -19.65
C SER A 816 -37.93 -30.16 -18.51
N GLY A 817 -38.44 -29.21 -17.72
CA GLY A 817 -37.77 -28.76 -16.49
C GLY A 817 -36.75 -27.65 -16.67
N THR A 818 -37.21 -26.40 -16.74
CA THR A 818 -36.38 -25.19 -16.79
C THR A 818 -36.02 -24.72 -15.40
N ARG A 819 -34.73 -24.49 -15.11
CA ARG A 819 -34.32 -23.86 -13.84
C ARG A 819 -34.89 -22.45 -13.75
N LEU A 820 -35.51 -22.14 -12.61
CA LEU A 820 -36.03 -20.82 -12.32
C LEU A 820 -34.96 -19.92 -11.72
N MET A 821 -35.14 -18.61 -11.85
CA MET A 821 -34.34 -17.62 -11.12
C MET A 821 -34.33 -17.93 -9.62
N PRO A 822 -33.22 -17.64 -8.91
CA PRO A 822 -33.17 -17.84 -7.48
C PRO A 822 -34.25 -17.03 -6.77
N LEU A 823 -34.88 -17.64 -5.77
CA LEU A 823 -35.66 -16.90 -4.79
C LEU A 823 -34.72 -15.93 -4.07
N THR A 824 -35.13 -14.68 -3.92
CA THR A 824 -34.38 -13.69 -3.14
C THR A 824 -35.30 -12.92 -2.22
N GLY A 825 -34.69 -12.32 -1.21
CA GLY A 825 -35.30 -11.37 -0.32
C GLY A 825 -34.20 -10.62 0.43
N SER A 826 -34.55 -9.44 0.92
CA SER A 826 -33.67 -8.61 1.74
C SER A 826 -34.22 -8.55 3.16
N ASP A 827 -33.32 -8.54 4.14
CA ASP A 827 -33.70 -8.17 5.50
C ASP A 827 -33.60 -6.64 5.65
N PRO A 828 -34.68 -5.94 6.06
CA PRO A 828 -34.61 -4.51 6.34
C PRO A 828 -33.74 -4.18 7.58
N ASN A 829 -33.38 -5.17 8.39
CA ASN A 829 -32.42 -5.04 9.47
C ASN A 829 -30.99 -5.05 8.88
N PRO A 830 -30.15 -4.03 9.15
CA PRO A 830 -28.80 -3.92 8.59
C PRO A 830 -27.86 -5.10 8.86
N ASN A 831 -28.16 -5.89 9.90
CA ASN A 831 -27.38 -7.07 10.32
C ASN A 831 -28.15 -8.39 10.14
N GLY A 832 -29.41 -8.34 9.71
CA GLY A 832 -30.23 -9.53 9.48
C GLY A 832 -29.97 -10.11 8.10
N TRP A 833 -30.29 -11.39 7.91
CA TRP A 833 -30.23 -12.02 6.60
C TRP A 833 -31.36 -13.02 6.41
N VAL A 834 -31.74 -13.26 5.16
CA VAL A 834 -32.73 -14.28 4.82
C VAL A 834 -32.08 -15.67 5.00
N VAL A 835 -32.72 -16.55 5.76
CA VAL A 835 -32.25 -17.94 5.99
C VAL A 835 -32.91 -18.95 5.04
N GLY A 836 -34.06 -18.59 4.46
CA GLY A 836 -34.70 -19.40 3.43
C GLY A 836 -36.09 -18.90 3.06
N PHE A 837 -36.81 -19.71 2.30
CA PHE A 837 -38.08 -19.37 1.69
C PHE A 837 -39.11 -20.50 1.84
N ASN A 838 -40.39 -20.15 1.89
CA ASN A 838 -41.49 -21.13 1.84
C ASN A 838 -42.36 -20.89 0.61
N LEU A 839 -42.64 -21.95 -0.15
CA LEU A 839 -43.59 -21.91 -1.25
C LEU A 839 -45.02 -21.84 -0.68
N ARG A 840 -45.80 -20.82 -1.05
CA ARG A 840 -47.15 -20.58 -0.48
C ARG A 840 -48.29 -20.96 -1.39
N THR A 841 -48.09 -20.82 -2.70
CA THR A 841 -48.99 -21.37 -3.72
C THR A 841 -48.14 -22.06 -4.76
N LEU A 842 -48.76 -22.92 -5.55
CA LEU A 842 -48.16 -23.59 -6.70
C LEU A 842 -49.11 -23.46 -7.88
N PRO A 843 -48.59 -23.48 -9.11
CA PRO A 843 -49.45 -23.34 -10.27
C PRO A 843 -50.34 -24.59 -10.44
N PRO A 844 -51.53 -24.45 -11.05
CA PRO A 844 -52.33 -25.60 -11.45
C PRO A 844 -51.53 -26.52 -12.39
N THR A 845 -51.71 -27.83 -12.25
CA THR A 845 -51.02 -28.82 -13.10
C THR A 845 -51.33 -28.70 -14.59
N THR A 846 -52.44 -28.03 -14.94
CA THR A 846 -52.81 -27.67 -16.32
C THR A 846 -51.95 -26.55 -16.92
N GLN A 847 -51.18 -25.83 -16.11
CA GLN A 847 -50.24 -24.79 -16.52
C GLN A 847 -48.78 -25.28 -16.43
N GLY A 848 -48.49 -26.17 -15.48
CA GLY A 848 -47.21 -26.83 -15.31
C GLY A 848 -46.95 -27.24 -13.87
N VAL A 849 -45.76 -27.77 -13.59
CA VAL A 849 -45.36 -28.27 -12.27
C VAL A 849 -44.01 -27.67 -11.87
N ILE A 850 -43.94 -27.17 -10.62
CA ILE A 850 -42.68 -26.73 -9.99
C ILE A 850 -42.06 -27.94 -9.30
N TYR A 851 -40.74 -28.09 -9.41
CA TYR A 851 -39.96 -29.12 -8.74
C TYR A 851 -38.90 -28.47 -7.83
N LEU A 852 -38.67 -29.07 -6.67
CA LEU A 852 -37.58 -28.74 -5.75
C LEU A 852 -36.66 -29.96 -5.67
N ASN A 853 -35.39 -29.79 -6.05
CA ASN A 853 -34.40 -30.88 -6.06
C ASN A 853 -34.88 -32.13 -6.85
N GLY A 854 -35.60 -31.91 -7.96
CA GLY A 854 -36.07 -32.98 -8.86
C GLY A 854 -37.36 -33.69 -8.44
N SER A 855 -37.95 -33.36 -7.29
CA SER A 855 -39.27 -33.86 -6.87
C SER A 855 -40.35 -32.78 -7.02
N PRO A 856 -41.61 -33.12 -7.39
CA PRO A 856 -42.69 -32.13 -7.45
C PRO A 856 -42.81 -31.39 -6.11
N ALA A 857 -42.71 -30.06 -6.17
CA ALA A 857 -42.81 -29.21 -5.02
C ALA A 857 -44.22 -29.28 -4.42
N LYS A 858 -44.31 -29.09 -3.12
CA LYS A 858 -45.55 -29.01 -2.36
C LYS A 858 -45.66 -27.63 -1.72
N THR A 859 -46.90 -27.23 -1.45
CA THR A 859 -47.16 -26.04 -0.65
C THR A 859 -46.51 -26.19 0.72
N GLN A 860 -45.88 -25.13 1.20
CA GLN A 860 -45.06 -25.03 2.42
C GLN A 860 -43.65 -25.63 2.35
N ASP A 861 -43.23 -26.19 1.21
CA ASP A 861 -41.84 -26.67 1.08
C ASP A 861 -40.84 -25.58 1.44
N TRP A 862 -39.89 -25.95 2.29
CA TRP A 862 -38.81 -25.09 2.78
C TRP A 862 -37.62 -25.14 1.83
N VAL A 863 -37.19 -23.97 1.37
CA VAL A 863 -36.03 -23.79 0.49
C VAL A 863 -34.99 -22.94 1.24
N PRO A 864 -33.94 -23.54 1.82
CA PRO A 864 -32.88 -22.76 2.47
C PRO A 864 -32.16 -21.88 1.44
N THR A 865 -31.54 -20.78 1.85
CA THR A 865 -30.85 -19.86 0.92
C THR A 865 -29.76 -20.52 0.09
N SER A 866 -29.09 -21.55 0.62
CA SER A 866 -28.13 -22.38 -0.13
C SER A 866 -28.75 -23.15 -1.31
N GLN A 867 -30.07 -23.31 -1.32
CA GLN A 867 -30.85 -23.95 -2.38
C GLN A 867 -31.82 -22.98 -3.07
N ALA A 868 -31.65 -21.66 -2.89
CA ALA A 868 -32.54 -20.65 -3.44
C ALA A 868 -32.71 -20.73 -4.97
N ASN A 869 -31.71 -21.28 -5.67
CA ASN A 869 -31.71 -21.48 -7.12
C ASN A 869 -32.22 -22.88 -7.54
N ALA A 870 -32.59 -23.76 -6.62
CA ALA A 870 -32.82 -25.19 -6.89
C ALA A 870 -34.22 -25.54 -7.44
N LEU A 871 -35.08 -24.54 -7.67
CA LEU A 871 -36.39 -24.74 -8.28
C LEU A 871 -36.29 -24.92 -9.79
N THR A 872 -37.02 -25.88 -10.32
CA THR A 872 -37.25 -26.01 -11.77
C THR A 872 -38.76 -26.00 -12.06
N PHE A 873 -39.12 -25.59 -13.26
CA PHE A 873 -40.51 -25.54 -13.73
C PHE A 873 -40.65 -26.31 -15.05
N GLN A 874 -41.65 -27.16 -15.12
CA GLN A 874 -42.03 -27.85 -16.35
C GLN A 874 -43.42 -27.37 -16.77
N PRO A 875 -43.57 -26.63 -17.88
CA PRO A 875 -44.88 -26.23 -18.39
C PRO A 875 -45.71 -27.46 -18.79
N ALA A 876 -47.03 -27.34 -18.65
CA ALA A 876 -47.95 -28.32 -19.22
C ALA A 876 -47.88 -28.25 -20.75
N ASN A 877 -48.05 -29.38 -21.42
CA ASN A 877 -47.98 -29.45 -22.88
C ASN A 877 -48.90 -28.39 -23.53
N ASN A 878 -48.32 -27.56 -24.40
CA ASN A 878 -48.99 -26.47 -25.15
C ASN A 878 -49.53 -25.30 -24.30
N TYR A 879 -49.19 -25.21 -23.02
CA TYR A 879 -49.53 -24.02 -22.23
C TYR A 879 -48.69 -22.82 -22.69
N THR A 880 -49.36 -21.70 -22.98
CA THR A 880 -48.72 -20.40 -23.17
C THR A 880 -49.50 -19.36 -22.35
N GLY A 881 -48.80 -18.45 -21.70
CA GLY A 881 -49.37 -17.52 -20.73
C GLY A 881 -48.45 -17.32 -19.53
N GLN A 882 -48.90 -16.53 -18.55
CA GLN A 882 -48.14 -16.31 -17.31
C GLN A 882 -48.52 -17.37 -16.29
N VAL A 883 -47.54 -18.11 -15.78
CA VAL A 883 -47.72 -19.02 -14.63
C VAL A 883 -47.26 -18.30 -13.38
N VAL A 884 -48.08 -18.26 -12.33
CA VAL A 884 -47.72 -17.55 -11.10
C VAL A 884 -47.80 -18.51 -9.92
N PHE A 885 -46.77 -18.49 -9.09
CA PHE A 885 -46.79 -19.06 -7.75
C PHE A 885 -46.28 -18.02 -6.76
N THR A 886 -46.50 -18.20 -5.47
CA THR A 886 -46.09 -17.21 -4.45
C THR A 886 -45.17 -17.83 -3.42
N TYR A 887 -44.24 -17.05 -2.89
CA TYR A 887 -43.35 -17.48 -1.82
C TYR A 887 -43.16 -16.38 -0.76
N THR A 888 -42.73 -16.78 0.43
CA THR A 888 -42.31 -15.87 1.51
C THR A 888 -40.82 -16.07 1.79
N ALA A 889 -40.15 -15.02 2.26
CA ALA A 889 -38.80 -15.10 2.84
C ALA A 889 -38.90 -15.21 4.37
N THR A 890 -37.98 -15.93 4.98
CA THR A 890 -37.83 -16.03 6.43
C THR A 890 -36.42 -15.59 6.81
N ASN A 891 -36.27 -14.74 7.82
CA ASN A 891 -34.97 -14.25 8.26
C ASN A 891 -34.37 -15.05 9.43
N ASP A 892 -33.15 -14.68 9.81
CA ASP A 892 -32.37 -15.23 10.93
C ASP A 892 -33.06 -15.10 12.29
N GLN A 893 -34.13 -14.30 12.38
CA GLN A 893 -34.99 -14.16 13.55
C GLN A 893 -36.34 -14.89 13.42
N SER A 894 -36.49 -15.76 12.42
CA SER A 894 -37.71 -16.54 12.13
C SER A 894 -38.96 -15.70 11.80
N LEU A 895 -38.79 -14.44 11.42
CA LEU A 895 -39.88 -13.61 10.91
C LEU A 895 -40.09 -13.85 9.42
N ILE A 896 -41.35 -13.76 8.99
CA ILE A 896 -41.78 -14.19 7.67
C ILE A 896 -42.39 -13.01 6.91
N SER A 897 -41.90 -12.78 5.68
CA SER A 897 -42.43 -11.75 4.78
C SER A 897 -43.91 -11.99 4.41
N SER A 898 -44.55 -10.96 3.85
CA SER A 898 -45.75 -11.20 3.04
C SER A 898 -45.40 -12.04 1.80
N ALA A 899 -46.36 -12.81 1.28
CA ALA A 899 -46.13 -13.63 0.11
C ALA A 899 -46.08 -12.76 -1.15
N VAL A 900 -45.05 -12.94 -1.96
CA VAL A 900 -44.87 -12.22 -3.23
C VAL A 900 -44.99 -13.16 -4.42
N PRO A 901 -45.44 -12.66 -5.59
CA PRO A 901 -45.53 -13.48 -6.79
C PRO A 901 -44.15 -13.76 -7.38
N PHE A 902 -43.99 -15.00 -7.81
CA PHE A 902 -42.98 -15.44 -8.76
C PHE A 902 -43.72 -15.79 -10.06
N THR A 903 -43.49 -14.99 -11.08
CA THR A 903 -44.14 -15.09 -12.39
C THR A 903 -43.22 -15.81 -13.36
N VAL A 904 -43.73 -16.82 -14.05
CA VAL A 904 -43.04 -17.58 -15.08
C VAL A 904 -43.80 -17.38 -16.39
N PRO A 905 -43.33 -16.48 -17.27
CA PRO A 905 -43.89 -16.34 -18.60
C PRO A 905 -43.62 -17.61 -19.39
N VAL A 906 -44.65 -18.23 -19.96
CA VAL A 906 -44.54 -19.37 -20.87
C VAL A 906 -44.99 -18.90 -22.25
N ALA A 907 -44.12 -18.98 -23.25
CA ALA A 907 -44.46 -18.56 -24.60
C ALA A 907 -43.82 -19.48 -25.64
N ASN A 908 -44.25 -19.32 -26.90
CA ASN A 908 -43.53 -19.90 -28.03
C ASN A 908 -42.15 -19.24 -28.11
N PRO A 909 -41.07 -20.03 -28.26
CA PRO A 909 -39.72 -19.48 -28.22
C PRO A 909 -39.51 -18.47 -29.36
N LEU A 910 -39.27 -17.22 -28.98
CA LEU A 910 -38.59 -16.17 -29.75
C LEU A 910 -37.06 -16.43 -29.67
N PRO A 911 -36.27 -15.85 -30.60
CA PRO A 911 -35.03 -16.43 -31.10
C PRO A 911 -33.93 -16.59 -30.06
N VAL A 912 -33.03 -17.53 -30.35
CA VAL A 912 -31.91 -18.07 -29.55
C VAL A 912 -31.68 -17.40 -28.19
N ALA A 913 -31.82 -18.18 -27.12
CA ALA A 913 -31.38 -17.77 -25.80
C ALA A 913 -29.88 -18.09 -25.62
N LEU A 914 -29.02 -17.10 -25.82
CA LEU A 914 -27.60 -17.19 -25.45
C LEU A 914 -27.47 -17.33 -23.93
N THR A 915 -26.99 -18.47 -23.44
CA THR A 915 -26.85 -18.71 -21.98
C THR A 915 -25.51 -18.29 -21.45
N GLN A 916 -24.49 -18.30 -22.30
CA GLN A 916 -23.13 -17.98 -21.92
C GLN A 916 -22.37 -17.49 -23.14
N PHE A 917 -21.58 -16.44 -22.94
CA PHE A 917 -20.53 -16.03 -23.87
C PHE A 917 -19.32 -15.59 -23.05
N ASP A 918 -18.20 -16.23 -23.31
CA ASP A 918 -16.93 -16.02 -22.63
C ASP A 918 -15.83 -15.87 -23.67
N ALA A 919 -14.85 -15.03 -23.38
CA ALA A 919 -13.68 -14.81 -24.21
C ALA A 919 -12.44 -14.82 -23.31
N LYS A 920 -11.49 -15.69 -23.62
CA LYS A 920 -10.28 -15.87 -22.82
C LYS A 920 -9.07 -16.04 -23.73
N MET A 921 -7.93 -15.49 -23.32
CA MET A 921 -6.67 -15.76 -24.01
C MET A 921 -6.27 -17.23 -23.87
N GLN A 922 -5.87 -17.84 -24.97
CA GLN A 922 -5.16 -19.12 -25.04
C GLN A 922 -3.86 -18.90 -25.82
N GLY A 923 -2.76 -18.64 -25.10
CA GLY A 923 -1.52 -18.22 -25.74
C GLY A 923 -1.66 -16.83 -26.39
N LEU A 924 -1.45 -16.75 -27.71
CA LEU A 924 -1.61 -15.52 -28.50
C LEU A 924 -3.00 -15.38 -29.13
N ASP A 925 -3.87 -16.38 -28.96
CA ASP A 925 -5.20 -16.41 -29.55
C ASP A 925 -6.22 -16.01 -28.49
N ALA A 926 -7.31 -15.36 -28.89
CA ALA A 926 -8.49 -15.28 -28.02
C ALA A 926 -9.42 -16.43 -28.40
N LEU A 927 -9.66 -17.35 -27.46
CA LEU A 927 -10.71 -18.35 -27.60
C LEU A 927 -12.01 -17.76 -27.07
N LEU A 928 -12.97 -17.62 -27.97
CA LEU A 928 -14.33 -17.26 -27.66
C LEU A 928 -15.17 -18.53 -27.62
N THR A 929 -15.95 -18.69 -26.56
CA THR A 929 -16.87 -19.82 -26.42
C THR A 929 -18.24 -19.31 -26.05
N TRP A 930 -19.27 -19.89 -26.66
CA TRP A 930 -20.64 -19.59 -26.27
C TRP A 930 -21.53 -20.82 -26.34
N GLN A 931 -22.62 -20.72 -25.58
CA GLN A 931 -23.64 -21.73 -25.50
C GLN A 931 -25.00 -21.09 -25.70
N THR A 932 -25.86 -21.82 -26.39
CA THR A 932 -27.25 -21.43 -26.63
C THR A 932 -28.16 -22.45 -25.96
N ALA A 933 -29.17 -22.00 -25.22
CA ALA A 933 -30.22 -22.86 -24.68
C ALA A 933 -31.26 -23.28 -25.73
N SER A 934 -31.37 -22.54 -26.84
CA SER A 934 -32.21 -22.86 -28.00
C SER A 934 -31.67 -22.11 -29.21
N GLU A 935 -31.93 -22.58 -30.44
CA GLU A 935 -31.57 -21.86 -31.67
C GLU A 935 -32.71 -21.81 -32.67
N VAL A 936 -33.87 -21.37 -32.20
CA VAL A 936 -35.05 -21.26 -33.07
C VAL A 936 -34.88 -20.02 -33.94
N ASN A 937 -34.97 -20.21 -35.26
CA ASN A 937 -34.84 -19.18 -36.30
C ASN A 937 -33.48 -18.47 -36.39
N ASN A 938 -32.40 -19.03 -35.83
CA ASN A 938 -31.06 -18.47 -36.01
C ASN A 938 -30.47 -18.85 -37.36
N ASP A 939 -29.90 -17.90 -38.08
CA ASP A 939 -29.09 -18.21 -39.26
C ASP A 939 -27.62 -18.36 -38.84
N PHE A 940 -27.04 -17.39 -38.12
CA PHE A 940 -25.63 -17.41 -37.73
C PHE A 940 -25.28 -16.43 -36.60
N PHE A 941 -24.07 -16.58 -36.07
CA PHE A 941 -23.41 -15.60 -35.21
C PHE A 941 -22.29 -14.91 -35.96
N GLU A 942 -22.26 -13.59 -35.97
CA GLU A 942 -21.08 -12.78 -36.26
C GLU A 942 -20.31 -12.54 -34.96
N ILE A 943 -19.01 -12.78 -34.98
CA ILE A 943 -18.11 -12.45 -33.89
C ILE A 943 -17.57 -11.07 -34.20
N GLU A 944 -17.76 -10.13 -33.29
CA GLU A 944 -17.31 -8.74 -33.44
C GLU A 944 -16.26 -8.39 -32.39
N ARG A 945 -15.27 -7.58 -32.80
CA ARG A 945 -14.13 -7.14 -32.00
C ARG A 945 -14.02 -5.62 -31.97
N SER A 946 -13.65 -5.06 -30.83
CA SER A 946 -13.39 -3.62 -30.63
C SER A 946 -12.16 -3.39 -29.75
N THR A 947 -11.45 -2.29 -29.97
CA THR A 947 -10.35 -1.81 -29.11
C THR A 947 -10.75 -0.68 -28.17
N ASP A 948 -11.96 -0.13 -28.33
CA ASP A 948 -12.46 1.02 -27.57
C ASP A 948 -13.84 0.77 -26.93
N ALA A 949 -14.35 -0.46 -27.04
CA ALA A 949 -15.68 -0.91 -26.62
C ALA A 949 -16.87 -0.17 -27.26
N SER A 950 -16.65 0.65 -28.29
CA SER A 950 -17.67 1.47 -28.95
C SER A 950 -17.79 1.17 -30.44
N THR A 951 -16.66 0.98 -31.13
CA THR A 951 -16.59 0.68 -32.57
C THR A 951 -16.21 -0.78 -32.75
N PHE A 952 -17.14 -1.59 -33.26
CA PHE A 952 -16.97 -3.03 -33.43
C PHE A 952 -16.83 -3.41 -34.90
N ALA A 953 -15.87 -4.29 -35.20
CA ALA A 953 -15.64 -4.87 -36.52
C ALA A 953 -15.85 -6.38 -36.49
N THR A 954 -16.52 -6.94 -37.50
CA THR A 954 -16.73 -8.39 -37.63
C THR A 954 -15.40 -9.11 -37.92
N VAL A 955 -15.06 -10.09 -37.09
CA VAL A 955 -13.83 -10.91 -37.20
C VAL A 955 -14.10 -12.37 -37.56
N GLY A 956 -15.35 -12.81 -37.49
CA GLY A 956 -15.72 -14.17 -37.87
C GLY A 956 -17.23 -14.37 -37.99
N ARG A 957 -17.63 -15.47 -38.62
CA ARG A 957 -19.03 -15.92 -38.70
C ARG A 957 -19.10 -17.42 -38.44
N VAL A 958 -20.05 -17.84 -37.61
CA VAL A 958 -20.32 -19.25 -37.33
C VAL A 958 -21.79 -19.52 -37.55
N THR A 959 -22.10 -20.41 -38.49
CA THR A 959 -23.49 -20.82 -38.80
C THR A 959 -24.12 -21.50 -37.59
N ALA A 960 -25.39 -21.17 -37.34
CA ALA A 960 -26.16 -21.82 -36.30
C ALA A 960 -26.46 -23.28 -36.66
N LYS A 961 -26.65 -24.13 -35.65
CA LYS A 961 -26.96 -25.55 -35.79
C LYS A 961 -28.47 -25.81 -35.66
N GLY A 962 -29.26 -24.80 -35.33
CA GLY A 962 -30.73 -24.85 -35.26
C GLY A 962 -31.28 -25.55 -34.01
N THR A 963 -30.39 -25.98 -33.10
CA THR A 963 -30.73 -26.58 -31.80
C THR A 963 -29.70 -26.13 -30.75
N ALA A 964 -30.05 -26.25 -29.46
CA ALA A 964 -29.17 -25.88 -28.36
C ALA A 964 -27.76 -26.49 -28.53
N SER A 965 -26.76 -25.63 -28.71
CA SER A 965 -25.42 -26.05 -29.08
C SER A 965 -24.35 -25.23 -28.35
N SER A 966 -23.16 -25.83 -28.27
CA SER A 966 -21.93 -25.13 -27.90
C SER A 966 -21.13 -24.80 -29.14
N TYR A 967 -20.51 -23.62 -29.10
CA TYR A 967 -19.69 -23.07 -30.15
C TYR A 967 -18.38 -22.56 -29.59
N SER A 968 -17.38 -22.54 -30.46
CA SER A 968 -16.12 -21.88 -30.21
C SER A 968 -15.67 -21.16 -31.47
N PHE A 969 -15.08 -20.00 -31.30
CA PHE A 969 -14.38 -19.28 -32.35
C PHE A 969 -13.05 -18.80 -31.79
N THR A 970 -11.98 -19.00 -32.54
CA THR A 970 -10.64 -18.55 -32.14
C THR A 970 -10.26 -17.35 -32.99
N ASP A 971 -10.09 -16.19 -32.36
CA ASP A 971 -9.44 -15.03 -32.98
C ASP A 971 -7.93 -15.21 -32.87
N THR A 972 -7.38 -15.94 -33.84
CA THR A 972 -6.00 -16.42 -33.82
C THR A 972 -5.00 -15.27 -33.93
N GLY A 973 -4.01 -15.28 -33.05
CA GLY A 973 -2.90 -14.35 -33.05
C GLY A 973 -3.28 -12.94 -32.62
N ILE A 974 -4.47 -12.71 -32.07
CA ILE A 974 -4.88 -11.35 -31.67
C ILE A 974 -3.97 -10.73 -30.62
N GLY A 975 -3.43 -11.53 -29.70
CA GLY A 975 -2.41 -11.12 -28.73
C GLY A 975 -1.07 -10.73 -29.36
N SER A 976 -0.86 -11.01 -30.65
CA SER A 976 0.29 -10.54 -31.45
C SER A 976 -0.02 -9.34 -32.35
N GLN A 977 -1.30 -9.02 -32.55
CA GLN A 977 -1.76 -7.94 -33.43
C GLN A 977 -2.09 -6.65 -32.68
N LEU A 978 -2.64 -6.77 -31.47
CA LEU A 978 -3.10 -5.64 -30.65
C LEU A 978 -2.49 -5.69 -29.24
N GLN A 979 -2.56 -4.58 -28.52
CA GLN A 979 -2.10 -4.46 -27.13
C GLN A 979 -3.18 -3.78 -26.30
N GLY A 980 -3.23 -4.07 -25.00
CA GLY A 980 -4.26 -3.53 -24.10
C GLY A 980 -5.51 -4.40 -24.07
N ILE A 981 -6.66 -3.82 -23.75
CA ILE A 981 -7.92 -4.56 -23.65
C ILE A 981 -8.56 -4.64 -25.04
N VAL A 982 -8.95 -5.84 -25.45
CA VAL A 982 -9.79 -6.07 -26.63
C VAL A 982 -11.14 -6.57 -26.17
N TYR A 983 -12.19 -6.02 -26.75
CA TYR A 983 -13.56 -6.32 -26.42
C TYR A 983 -14.18 -7.17 -27.52
N TYR A 984 -14.86 -8.24 -27.14
CA TYR A 984 -15.59 -9.11 -28.06
C TYR A 984 -17.07 -9.11 -27.74
N ARG A 985 -17.91 -9.24 -28.76
CA ARG A 985 -19.32 -9.56 -28.62
C ARG A 985 -19.77 -10.44 -29.78
N LEU A 986 -20.88 -11.14 -29.59
CA LEU A 986 -21.58 -11.84 -30.65
C LEU A 986 -22.71 -10.95 -31.15
N ARG A 987 -22.84 -10.86 -32.46
CA ARG A 987 -24.05 -10.38 -33.13
C ARG A 987 -24.73 -11.59 -33.76
N GLN A 988 -25.76 -12.08 -33.10
CA GLN A 988 -26.63 -13.10 -33.64
C GLN A 988 -27.50 -12.51 -34.74
N VAL A 989 -27.70 -13.27 -35.81
CA VAL A 989 -28.55 -12.91 -36.94
C VAL A 989 -29.52 -14.05 -37.22
N ASP A 990 -30.81 -13.75 -37.12
CA ASP A 990 -31.88 -14.68 -37.37
C ASP A 990 -32.19 -14.81 -38.88
N LEU A 991 -32.92 -15.86 -39.27
CA LEU A 991 -33.29 -16.16 -40.67
C LEU A 991 -34.12 -15.05 -41.34
N ASP A 992 -34.77 -14.20 -40.56
CA ASP A 992 -35.52 -13.03 -41.02
C ASP A 992 -34.67 -11.73 -41.07
N GLY A 993 -33.39 -11.82 -40.71
CA GLY A 993 -32.44 -10.71 -40.69
C GLY A 993 -32.43 -9.91 -39.37
N THR A 994 -33.23 -10.28 -38.38
CA THR A 994 -33.21 -9.65 -37.05
C THR A 994 -31.87 -9.91 -36.37
N THR A 995 -31.32 -8.90 -35.69
CA THR A 995 -30.02 -9.04 -35.01
C THR A 995 -30.08 -8.74 -33.53
N THR A 996 -29.45 -9.59 -32.73
CA THR A 996 -29.33 -9.45 -31.28
C THR A 996 -27.87 -9.53 -30.85
N TYR A 997 -27.45 -8.72 -29.88
CA TYR A 997 -26.07 -8.70 -29.39
C TYR A 997 -25.92 -9.39 -28.04
N SER A 998 -24.81 -10.11 -27.84
CA SER A 998 -24.40 -10.60 -26.52
C SER A 998 -23.91 -9.46 -25.62
N PRO A 999 -23.74 -9.71 -24.31
CA PRO A 999 -22.84 -8.90 -23.48
C PRO A 999 -21.44 -8.84 -24.11
N THR A 1000 -20.76 -7.71 -23.90
CA THR A 1000 -19.38 -7.52 -24.34
C THR A 1000 -18.43 -8.17 -23.33
N GLN A 1001 -17.53 -9.03 -23.80
CA GLN A 1001 -16.47 -9.62 -23.00
C GLN A 1001 -15.14 -8.92 -23.25
N ALA A 1002 -14.50 -8.47 -22.19
CA ALA A 1002 -13.19 -7.86 -22.24
C ALA A 1002 -12.11 -8.92 -22.05
N VAL A 1003 -11.16 -8.95 -22.98
CA VAL A 1003 -9.96 -9.78 -22.90
C VAL A 1003 -8.76 -8.85 -22.79
N THR A 1004 -8.08 -8.91 -21.65
CA THR A 1004 -6.81 -8.20 -21.50
C THR A 1004 -5.75 -8.93 -22.32
N LEU A 1005 -5.26 -8.29 -23.37
CA LEU A 1005 -4.06 -8.72 -24.05
C LEU A 1005 -2.87 -8.34 -23.16
N THR A 1006 -2.52 -9.26 -22.26
CA THR A 1006 -1.24 -9.17 -21.56
C THR A 1006 -0.15 -9.23 -22.61
N LYS A 1007 0.80 -8.29 -22.57
CA LYS A 1007 2.01 -8.36 -23.36
C LYS A 1007 2.71 -9.68 -23.03
N VAL A 1008 2.44 -10.73 -23.81
CA VAL A 1008 3.32 -11.89 -23.83
C VAL A 1008 4.59 -11.34 -24.46
N ALA A 1009 5.67 -11.28 -23.69
CA ALA A 1009 6.99 -11.07 -24.25
C ALA A 1009 7.33 -12.30 -25.12
N THR A 1010 6.81 -12.33 -26.34
CA THR A 1010 7.09 -13.34 -27.35
C THR A 1010 8.31 -12.92 -28.14
N THR A 1011 9.46 -12.81 -27.48
CA THR A 1011 10.70 -12.64 -28.24
C THR A 1011 10.95 -13.93 -29.03
N VAL A 1012 10.80 -13.87 -30.35
CA VAL A 1012 11.43 -14.83 -31.25
C VAL A 1012 12.92 -14.79 -30.95
N GLN A 1013 13.51 -15.91 -30.58
CA GLN A 1013 14.93 -16.00 -30.28
C GLN A 1013 15.63 -16.64 -31.46
N ALA A 1014 16.64 -15.97 -32.00
CA ALA A 1014 17.58 -16.54 -32.95
C ALA A 1014 18.93 -16.62 -32.24
N TYR A 1015 19.40 -17.83 -31.94
CA TYR A 1015 20.65 -18.07 -31.21
C TYR A 1015 21.44 -19.26 -31.79
N PRO A 1016 22.77 -19.27 -31.66
CA PRO A 1016 23.58 -18.13 -31.25
C PRO A 1016 23.47 -16.98 -32.27
N ASN A 1017 23.54 -15.74 -31.80
CA ASN A 1017 23.61 -14.56 -32.66
C ASN A 1017 24.60 -13.57 -32.01
N PRO A 1018 25.80 -13.37 -32.56
CA PRO A 1018 26.27 -13.87 -33.86
C PRO A 1018 26.41 -15.40 -33.97
N THR A 1019 26.44 -15.94 -35.20
CA THR A 1019 26.66 -17.38 -35.51
C THR A 1019 27.67 -17.57 -36.64
N THR A 1020 28.38 -18.70 -36.64
CA THR A 1020 29.33 -19.12 -37.69
C THR A 1020 28.80 -20.26 -38.57
N SER A 1021 27.93 -21.13 -38.05
CA SER A 1021 27.50 -22.36 -38.76
C SER A 1021 26.01 -22.63 -38.68
N GLU A 1022 25.40 -22.53 -37.51
CA GLU A 1022 24.02 -22.92 -37.27
C GLU A 1022 23.27 -21.83 -36.50
N LEU A 1023 22.05 -21.53 -36.91
CA LEU A 1023 21.16 -20.57 -36.25
C LEU A 1023 19.92 -21.33 -35.78
N THR A 1024 19.76 -21.50 -34.47
CA THR A 1024 18.54 -22.01 -33.85
C THR A 1024 17.54 -20.88 -33.69
N VAL A 1025 16.37 -21.07 -34.28
CA VAL A 1025 15.25 -20.14 -34.19
C VAL A 1025 14.17 -20.77 -33.33
N ARG A 1026 13.96 -20.20 -32.16
CA ARG A 1026 12.90 -20.60 -31.23
C ARG A 1026 11.72 -19.67 -31.35
N LEU A 1027 10.58 -20.25 -31.68
CA LEU A 1027 9.31 -19.57 -31.82
C LEU A 1027 8.48 -19.71 -30.53
N PRO A 1028 7.66 -18.70 -30.22
CA PRO A 1028 6.66 -18.80 -29.15
C PRO A 1028 5.63 -19.92 -29.38
N SER A 1029 5.33 -20.24 -30.64
CA SER A 1029 4.42 -21.29 -31.06
C SER A 1029 4.88 -21.92 -32.38
N ALA A 1030 4.53 -23.19 -32.59
CA ALA A 1030 4.77 -23.88 -33.86
C ALA A 1030 3.94 -23.27 -35.00
N GLY A 1031 4.45 -23.31 -36.23
CA GLY A 1031 3.70 -22.87 -37.42
C GLY A 1031 4.16 -21.53 -37.99
N ALA A 1032 5.42 -21.42 -38.41
CA ALA A 1032 5.91 -20.29 -39.20
C ALA A 1032 6.89 -20.71 -40.27
N LYS A 1033 7.01 -19.94 -41.36
CA LYS A 1033 8.12 -20.04 -42.31
C LYS A 1033 9.21 -19.05 -41.93
N LEU A 1034 10.46 -19.45 -42.11
CA LEU A 1034 11.62 -18.58 -41.91
C LEU A 1034 12.17 -18.17 -43.25
N ILE A 1035 12.36 -16.87 -43.46
CA ILE A 1035 12.90 -16.30 -44.71
C ILE A 1035 14.10 -15.44 -44.36
N ILE A 1036 15.26 -15.74 -44.93
CA ILE A 1036 16.49 -14.99 -44.72
C ILE A 1036 16.69 -14.02 -45.88
N TYR A 1037 16.92 -12.75 -45.56
CA TYR A 1037 17.28 -11.70 -46.50
C TYR A 1037 18.70 -11.19 -46.22
N THR A 1038 19.41 -10.74 -47.25
CA THR A 1038 20.60 -9.90 -47.08
C THR A 1038 20.22 -8.52 -46.53
N ALA A 1039 21.19 -7.76 -46.05
CA ALA A 1039 20.99 -6.35 -45.67
C ALA A 1039 20.43 -5.47 -46.81
N ALA A 1040 20.59 -5.88 -48.07
CA ALA A 1040 20.02 -5.20 -49.24
C ALA A 1040 18.59 -5.65 -49.58
N GLY A 1041 17.98 -6.52 -48.77
CA GLY A 1041 16.61 -7.00 -48.96
C GLY A 1041 16.46 -8.12 -50.00
N GLN A 1042 17.56 -8.74 -50.45
CA GLN A 1042 17.50 -9.90 -51.35
C GLN A 1042 17.21 -11.17 -50.55
N GLN A 1043 16.17 -11.93 -50.91
CA GLN A 1043 15.86 -13.22 -50.31
C GLN A 1043 16.92 -14.26 -50.68
N ILE A 1044 17.51 -14.91 -49.67
CA ILE A 1044 18.57 -15.92 -49.82
C ILE A 1044 18.06 -17.33 -49.54
N MET A 1045 17.11 -17.48 -48.62
CA MET A 1045 16.57 -18.79 -48.23
C MET A 1045 15.17 -18.66 -47.66
N GLU A 1046 14.34 -19.68 -47.86
CA GLU A 1046 13.04 -19.87 -47.23
C GLU A 1046 12.89 -21.32 -46.75
N THR A 1047 12.42 -21.53 -45.54
CA THR A 1047 12.14 -22.86 -44.99
C THR A 1047 10.69 -23.29 -45.26
N SER A 1048 10.41 -24.59 -45.16
CA SER A 1048 9.04 -25.08 -44.91
C SER A 1048 8.54 -24.59 -43.55
N THR A 1049 7.24 -24.74 -43.28
CA THR A 1049 6.67 -24.42 -41.96
C THR A 1049 7.38 -25.20 -40.85
N ILE A 1050 7.79 -24.49 -39.80
CA ILE A 1050 8.64 -24.99 -38.73
C ILE A 1050 7.82 -25.19 -37.46
N THR A 1051 8.27 -26.08 -36.58
CA THR A 1051 7.67 -26.27 -35.24
C THR A 1051 8.16 -25.19 -34.27
N ALA A 1052 8.01 -25.37 -32.95
CA ALA A 1052 8.39 -24.36 -31.96
C ALA A 1052 9.90 -24.04 -31.94
N GLU A 1053 10.75 -24.88 -32.55
CA GLU A 1053 12.19 -24.65 -32.64
C GLU A 1053 12.75 -25.30 -33.91
N GLN A 1054 13.64 -24.60 -34.62
CA GLN A 1054 14.36 -25.16 -35.77
C GLN A 1054 15.78 -24.62 -35.87
N THR A 1055 16.73 -25.50 -36.14
CA THR A 1055 18.10 -25.14 -36.51
C THR A 1055 18.23 -24.96 -38.03
N ILE A 1056 18.83 -23.84 -38.43
CA ILE A 1056 19.15 -23.50 -39.82
C ILE A 1056 20.66 -23.59 -40.03
N ASP A 1057 21.10 -24.33 -41.05
CA ASP A 1057 22.48 -24.28 -41.53
C ASP A 1057 22.73 -22.99 -42.32
N VAL A 1058 23.56 -22.11 -41.75
CA VAL A 1058 23.95 -20.83 -42.35
C VAL A 1058 25.38 -20.81 -42.84
N ARG A 1059 26.09 -21.96 -42.87
CA ARG A 1059 27.52 -22.03 -43.26
C ARG A 1059 27.80 -21.46 -44.65
N LYS A 1060 26.85 -21.61 -45.58
CA LYS A 1060 26.99 -21.14 -46.97
C LYS A 1060 26.68 -19.65 -47.15
N LEU A 1061 26.24 -18.96 -46.11
CA LEU A 1061 26.02 -17.51 -46.15
C LEU A 1061 27.36 -16.78 -45.97
N PRO A 1062 27.69 -15.79 -46.85
CA PRO A 1062 28.82 -14.88 -46.61
C PRO A 1062 28.73 -14.18 -45.24
N ALA A 1063 29.87 -13.77 -44.68
CA ALA A 1063 29.85 -12.97 -43.45
C ALA A 1063 29.09 -11.65 -43.67
N GLY A 1064 28.21 -11.28 -42.74
CA GLY A 1064 27.37 -10.10 -42.87
C GLY A 1064 26.13 -10.12 -41.97
N VAL A 1065 25.36 -9.03 -42.03
CA VAL A 1065 24.08 -8.91 -41.32
C VAL A 1065 22.96 -9.43 -42.21
N TYR A 1066 22.13 -10.29 -41.65
CA TYR A 1066 20.99 -10.89 -42.31
C TYR A 1066 19.72 -10.55 -41.54
N LEU A 1067 18.64 -10.36 -42.28
CA LEU A 1067 17.31 -10.20 -41.70
C LEU A 1067 16.59 -11.54 -41.80
N LEU A 1068 16.29 -12.15 -40.66
CA LEU A 1068 15.42 -13.30 -40.55
C LEU A 1068 13.98 -12.79 -40.39
N ARG A 1069 13.17 -12.97 -41.41
CA ARG A 1069 11.72 -12.73 -41.36
C ARG A 1069 11.01 -14.04 -41.03
N ILE A 1070 10.17 -13.99 -40.00
CA ILE A 1070 9.36 -15.08 -39.52
C ILE A 1070 7.93 -14.80 -39.99
N LYS A 1071 7.45 -15.61 -40.93
CA LYS A 1071 6.09 -15.55 -41.46
C LYS A 1071 5.23 -16.63 -40.80
N PRO A 1072 4.53 -16.32 -39.70
CA PRO A 1072 3.64 -17.28 -39.07
C PRO A 1072 2.49 -17.66 -40.00
N THR A 1073 1.91 -18.85 -39.81
CA THR A 1073 0.72 -19.27 -40.57
C THR A 1073 -0.49 -18.37 -40.30
N GLN A 1074 -0.54 -17.73 -39.12
CA GLN A 1074 -1.52 -16.69 -38.73
C GLN A 1074 -0.82 -15.65 -37.82
N GLY A 1075 -1.09 -14.35 -38.00
CA GLY A 1075 -0.44 -13.25 -37.27
C GLY A 1075 0.54 -12.41 -38.13
N PRO A 1076 1.06 -11.29 -37.61
CA PRO A 1076 1.97 -10.41 -38.35
C PRO A 1076 3.37 -11.02 -38.48
N ASP A 1077 4.06 -10.67 -39.58
CA ASP A 1077 5.47 -11.04 -39.79
C ASP A 1077 6.32 -10.48 -38.64
N ASN A 1078 7.13 -11.34 -38.03
CA ASN A 1078 8.16 -10.92 -37.10
C ASN A 1078 9.50 -10.86 -37.82
N GLN A 1079 10.43 -10.05 -37.30
CA GLN A 1079 11.79 -9.99 -37.86
C GLN A 1079 12.83 -9.95 -36.76
N VAL A 1080 13.87 -10.75 -36.92
CA VAL A 1080 15.05 -10.75 -36.06
C VAL A 1080 16.26 -10.59 -36.98
N SER A 1081 17.19 -9.70 -36.62
CA SER A 1081 18.45 -9.62 -37.35
C SER A 1081 19.45 -10.58 -36.72
N PHE A 1082 20.19 -11.30 -37.54
CA PHE A 1082 21.33 -12.08 -37.07
C PHE A 1082 22.60 -11.75 -37.84
N VAL A 1083 23.73 -11.85 -37.16
CA VAL A 1083 25.06 -11.63 -37.72
C VAL A 1083 25.66 -12.99 -38.04
N LYS A 1084 25.97 -13.22 -39.32
CA LYS A 1084 26.81 -14.32 -39.77
C LYS A 1084 28.26 -13.86 -39.72
N GLU A 1085 29.08 -14.50 -38.92
CA GLU A 1085 30.52 -14.24 -38.88
C GLU A 1085 31.25 -15.15 -39.87
N ALA A 1086 32.47 -14.76 -40.27
CA ALA A 1086 33.35 -15.66 -41.03
C ALA A 1086 33.65 -16.88 -40.16
N SER A 1087 33.53 -18.08 -40.75
CA SER A 1087 33.87 -19.34 -40.08
C SER A 1087 35.35 -19.46 -39.80
#